data_AF-L8LN03-F1
#
_entry.id   AF-L8LN03-F1
#
_cell.length_a   1.000
_cell.length_b   1.000
_cell.length_c   1.000
_cell.angle_alpha   90.00
_cell.angle_beta   90.00
_cell.angle_gamma   90.00
#
_symmetry.space_group_name_H-M   'P 1'
#
loop_
_entity.id
_entity.type
_entity.pdbx_description
1 polymer ?
#
loop_
_entity_poly.entity_id
_entity_poly.type
_entity_poly.pdbx_seq_one_letter_code
_entity_poly.pdbx_strand_id
1 'polypeptide(L)'
;MTDQSTIRLATYNAALNRSSAGRILIDLASGEQQQLKNVAEIIQRVNPDILLINEIDYIAEDPLAAPQLFLENYLEVPQNPEVDPVSYPYIYIAPVNTGIASGFDLDRDGRIVTIPETDGFGNDAWGFGNFPGQFGMLLYSKYPIVEEQVRTFQNFLWKDMEGARLPDNPDTPQPEDWYSEEILEQFPLSSKSHWDIPINVNGTIVHVLSSHPTPPVFDGPEDRNGLRNSDEIRFWADYVTPGAGDYIYDDQGNFGGLDPDAHFAIMGDQNADPYDGDSTAPAILQLLDNPHIQSDTDDPSITPSSLGGVEAAQRQGGANLTHIGNPAFDTADFNDNSPGNLRADYLLPSLNLNIDGDNKGVFWLEESDPNFERLIGDFDPNLDREQFPEGFLSSDHLLVYMNFLIPDSETSLTFLGEATFAPDTQFANTLVGGLSSITYNEEAEVYYTISDDPSQRNDARFYTLDIDLSDGVLNQGDVSFTEVTTLLDENGQPYGEGSLDPEGLAYNFIDNTLFFSSEGFAQPNNVVNPFVKEIALTGEQIEELELSTKFFPSFAGENQLSGVRNNKGLESLSLTPDGETLFTATEDTIVQDGSEASLESPGRARIIQYDRPSLTPQSEFIYPVNAIAEPANPADAFKVSGLVELLAIDEQNLLSLERSFSVGGTAGEGTGFTILLHHISLDGATNVIDAESIDGMEVTPVEKRLLLDFNDLNIPIDNVEGMTLGPVLPNGQKSLILVADNDFSETRSTQFLLFGLDLDLTSSETPATIFGTPEADSFDSEVPDNTGFTGTQQILLTGSGNDSVDVSLAPGSNRLDLGSDNDLLFAGTNNRILAGSGDDTIFLGSGGGNNVVTGGNGSDQFWLVTDVEDLPIQANIITDFVSGEDVLGFANTDLSLTELNLTETVVNGQSQVTIEGLGRDLAILTNNSLNDLSPADFVFA
;
A
#
# COMPACT_ATOMS: atom_id res chain seq x y z
N MET A 1 15.76 3.99 -21.32
CA MET A 1 14.37 4.07 -21.80
C MET A 1 13.57 3.89 -20.54
N THR A 2 12.91 4.94 -20.07
CA THR A 2 12.05 4.86 -18.88
C THR A 2 10.99 3.81 -19.18
N ASP A 3 10.94 2.73 -18.40
CA ASP A 3 9.75 1.88 -18.39
C ASP A 3 8.57 2.79 -18.01
N GLN A 4 7.44 2.60 -18.68
CA GLN A 4 6.20 3.29 -18.36
C GLN A 4 5.20 2.20 -18.05
N SER A 5 4.67 2.20 -16.83
CA SER A 5 3.54 1.35 -16.50
C SER A 5 2.30 1.79 -17.29
N THR A 6 1.70 0.88 -18.05
CA THR A 6 0.41 1.10 -18.70
C THR A 6 -0.69 0.69 -17.73
N ILE A 7 -1.61 1.61 -17.41
CA ILE A 7 -2.83 1.29 -16.66
C ILE A 7 -4.08 1.52 -17.50
N ARG A 8 -5.15 0.80 -17.22
CA ARG A 8 -6.46 0.96 -17.84
C ARG A 8 -7.46 1.54 -16.84
N LEU A 9 -8.03 2.70 -17.16
CA LEU A 9 -9.18 3.23 -16.44
C LEU A 9 -10.44 2.94 -17.24
N ALA A 10 -11.55 2.69 -16.55
CA ALA A 10 -12.87 2.58 -17.15
C ALA A 10 -13.94 3.24 -16.31
N THR A 11 -14.95 3.79 -16.98
CA THR A 11 -16.22 4.20 -16.35
C THR A 11 -17.36 3.41 -16.97
N TYR A 12 -18.33 3.03 -16.13
CA TYR A 12 -19.50 2.31 -16.56
C TYR A 12 -20.71 2.70 -15.70
N ASN A 13 -21.64 3.46 -16.27
CA ASN A 13 -23.00 3.46 -15.74
C ASN A 13 -23.61 2.08 -16.00
N ALA A 14 -23.73 1.28 -14.93
CA ALA A 14 -24.07 -0.13 -15.05
C ALA A 14 -25.54 -0.42 -14.69
N ALA A 15 -26.33 0.61 -14.34
CA ALA A 15 -27.74 0.50 -13.94
C ALA A 15 -27.96 -0.61 -12.88
N LEU A 16 -27.11 -0.62 -11.84
CA LEU A 16 -27.15 -1.55 -10.72
C LEU A 16 -28.10 -1.11 -9.61
N ASN A 17 -28.75 0.04 -9.77
CA ASN A 17 -29.79 0.54 -8.88
C ASN A 17 -31.03 -0.35 -8.93
N ARG A 18 -31.89 -0.26 -7.92
CA ARG A 18 -33.19 -0.93 -7.92
C ARG A 18 -34.32 0.02 -7.62
N SER A 19 -35.54 -0.41 -7.96
CA SER A 19 -36.76 0.37 -7.69
C SER A 19 -37.15 0.44 -6.20
N SER A 20 -36.46 -0.31 -5.34
CA SER A 20 -36.76 -0.38 -3.91
C SER A 20 -35.49 -0.53 -3.08
N ALA A 21 -35.46 0.13 -1.92
CA ALA A 21 -34.30 0.17 -1.05
C ALA A 21 -33.85 -1.23 -0.60
N GLY A 22 -32.55 -1.49 -0.63
CA GLY A 22 -31.94 -2.76 -0.22
C GLY A 22 -32.18 -3.94 -1.18
N ARG A 23 -32.94 -3.77 -2.27
CA ARG A 23 -33.16 -4.85 -3.23
C ARG A 23 -31.87 -5.28 -3.94
N ILE A 24 -30.96 -4.34 -4.19
CA ILE A 24 -29.68 -4.65 -4.84
C ILE A 24 -28.88 -5.70 -4.05
N LEU A 25 -28.89 -5.65 -2.71
CA LEU A 25 -28.20 -6.62 -1.86
C LEU A 25 -28.73 -8.04 -2.05
N ILE A 26 -30.05 -8.18 -2.23
CA ILE A 26 -30.68 -9.49 -2.48
C ILE A 26 -30.25 -10.03 -3.84
N ASP A 27 -30.23 -9.19 -4.86
CA ASP A 27 -29.86 -9.59 -6.21
C ASP A 27 -28.36 -9.94 -6.29
N LEU A 28 -27.50 -9.13 -5.66
CA LEU A 28 -26.06 -9.38 -5.57
C LEU A 28 -25.73 -10.65 -4.77
N ALA A 29 -26.34 -10.84 -3.60
CA ALA A 29 -26.11 -12.06 -2.80
C ALA A 29 -26.60 -13.35 -3.48
N SER A 30 -27.45 -13.23 -4.51
CA SER A 30 -27.96 -14.41 -5.21
C SER A 30 -26.90 -15.12 -6.06
N GLY A 31 -25.93 -14.37 -6.62
CA GLY A 31 -25.00 -14.87 -7.63
C GLY A 31 -25.66 -15.33 -8.95
N GLU A 32 -26.97 -15.12 -9.12
CA GLU A 32 -27.75 -15.71 -10.22
C GLU A 32 -28.41 -14.69 -11.15
N GLN A 33 -28.47 -13.41 -10.76
CA GLN A 33 -29.09 -12.36 -11.57
C GLN A 33 -28.30 -12.15 -12.89
N GLN A 34 -28.97 -12.28 -14.04
CA GLN A 34 -28.33 -12.30 -15.36
C GLN A 34 -27.74 -10.97 -15.86
N GLN A 35 -28.41 -9.82 -15.68
CA GLN A 35 -27.85 -8.50 -15.94
C GLN A 35 -26.53 -8.30 -15.17
N LEU A 36 -26.46 -8.66 -13.88
CA LEU A 36 -25.24 -8.56 -13.07
C LEU A 36 -24.11 -9.44 -13.63
N LYS A 37 -24.43 -10.67 -14.06
CA LYS A 37 -23.45 -11.54 -14.74
C LYS A 37 -22.95 -10.93 -16.05
N ASN A 38 -23.85 -10.30 -16.82
CA ASN A 38 -23.48 -9.66 -18.08
C ASN A 38 -22.58 -8.44 -17.85
N VAL A 39 -22.91 -7.58 -16.88
CA VAL A 39 -22.09 -6.43 -16.46
C VAL A 39 -20.71 -6.91 -16.01
N ALA A 40 -20.66 -7.91 -15.12
CA ALA A 40 -19.40 -8.46 -14.63
C ALA A 40 -18.57 -9.09 -15.76
N GLU A 41 -19.17 -9.78 -16.72
CA GLU A 41 -18.43 -10.31 -17.87
C GLU A 41 -17.85 -9.19 -18.75
N ILE A 42 -18.59 -8.11 -18.98
CA ILE A 42 -18.09 -6.94 -19.72
C ILE A 42 -16.86 -6.38 -19.01
N ILE A 43 -16.93 -6.20 -17.68
CA ILE A 43 -15.81 -5.76 -16.86
C ILE A 43 -14.63 -6.75 -16.96
N GLN A 44 -14.86 -8.07 -16.88
CA GLN A 44 -13.82 -9.09 -17.00
C GLN A 44 -13.14 -9.10 -18.39
N ARG A 45 -13.89 -8.80 -19.46
CA ARG A 45 -13.34 -8.67 -20.82
C ARG A 45 -12.47 -7.44 -20.98
N VAL A 46 -12.87 -6.33 -20.37
CA VAL A 46 -12.11 -5.07 -20.43
C VAL A 46 -10.96 -5.06 -19.42
N ASN A 47 -11.11 -5.75 -18.28
CA ASN A 47 -10.16 -5.87 -17.19
C ASN A 47 -9.50 -4.52 -16.81
N PRO A 48 -10.29 -3.51 -16.41
CA PRO A 48 -9.73 -2.22 -15.99
C PRO A 48 -8.94 -2.36 -14.69
N ASP A 49 -7.91 -1.53 -14.52
CA ASP A 49 -7.15 -1.43 -13.28
C ASP A 49 -7.82 -0.48 -12.29
N ILE A 50 -8.51 0.55 -12.79
CA ILE A 50 -9.34 1.45 -12.02
C ILE A 50 -10.71 1.55 -12.71
N LEU A 51 -11.78 1.30 -11.97
CA LEU A 51 -13.15 1.22 -12.49
C LEU A 51 -14.10 2.07 -11.67
N LEU A 52 -14.71 3.07 -12.31
CA LEU A 52 -15.84 3.82 -11.75
C LEU A 52 -17.15 3.21 -12.23
N ILE A 53 -17.98 2.73 -11.31
CA ILE A 53 -19.35 2.29 -11.56
C ILE A 53 -20.31 3.41 -11.15
N ASN A 54 -21.17 3.83 -12.07
CA ASN A 54 -22.31 4.69 -11.77
C ASN A 54 -23.58 3.86 -11.65
N GLU A 55 -24.53 4.39 -10.89
CA GLU A 55 -25.83 3.79 -10.59
C GLU A 55 -25.77 2.46 -9.84
N ILE A 56 -25.00 2.41 -8.76
CA ILE A 56 -25.13 1.35 -7.75
C ILE A 56 -25.71 1.96 -6.47
N ASP A 57 -26.76 1.36 -5.90
CA ASP A 57 -27.40 1.92 -4.70
C ASP A 57 -26.41 1.93 -3.52
N TYR A 58 -26.28 3.09 -2.86
CA TYR A 58 -25.53 3.27 -1.62
C TYR A 58 -26.37 2.90 -0.40
N ILE A 59 -25.80 2.12 0.52
CA ILE A 59 -26.46 1.69 1.76
C ILE A 59 -25.71 2.30 2.95
N ALA A 60 -26.31 3.28 3.62
CA ALA A 60 -25.62 4.02 4.69
C ALA A 60 -25.30 3.16 5.92
N GLU A 61 -26.14 2.16 6.21
CA GLU A 61 -25.95 1.25 7.35
C GLU A 61 -24.78 0.29 7.16
N ASP A 62 -24.46 -0.04 5.90
CA ASP A 62 -23.34 -0.90 5.52
C ASP A 62 -22.87 -0.54 4.11
N PRO A 63 -22.01 0.49 3.99
CA PRO A 63 -21.58 1.02 2.69
C PRO A 63 -20.86 -0.01 1.81
N LEU A 64 -20.15 -0.97 2.41
CA LEU A 64 -19.33 -1.94 1.69
C LEU A 64 -20.08 -3.20 1.27
N ALA A 65 -21.29 -3.46 1.80
CA ALA A 65 -22.05 -4.66 1.47
C ALA A 65 -22.28 -4.87 -0.04
N ALA A 66 -22.78 -3.85 -0.75
CA ALA A 66 -23.02 -3.97 -2.18
C ALA A 66 -21.72 -4.13 -2.99
N PRO A 67 -20.67 -3.30 -2.76
CA PRO A 67 -19.37 -3.50 -3.38
C PRO A 67 -18.77 -4.90 -3.15
N GLN A 68 -18.75 -5.40 -1.91
CA GLN A 68 -18.16 -6.71 -1.62
C GLN A 68 -18.95 -7.84 -2.27
N LEU A 69 -20.29 -7.81 -2.19
CA LEU A 69 -21.11 -8.84 -2.83
C LEU A 69 -20.97 -8.84 -4.36
N PHE A 70 -20.77 -7.68 -5.00
CA PHE A 70 -20.52 -7.62 -6.43
C PHE A 70 -19.15 -8.18 -6.79
N LEU A 71 -18.13 -7.84 -6.00
CA LEU A 71 -16.77 -8.35 -6.16
C LEU A 71 -16.74 -9.88 -6.02
N GLU A 72 -17.16 -10.40 -4.87
CA GLU A 72 -17.06 -11.82 -4.49
C GLU A 72 -17.92 -12.74 -5.36
N ASN A 73 -19.17 -12.34 -5.65
CA ASN A 73 -20.12 -13.24 -6.33
C ASN A 73 -20.09 -13.10 -7.86
N TYR A 74 -19.53 -12.00 -8.39
CA TYR A 74 -19.57 -11.73 -9.83
C TYR A 74 -18.21 -11.41 -10.45
N LEU A 75 -17.45 -10.45 -9.93
CA LEU A 75 -16.19 -10.04 -10.57
C LEU A 75 -15.08 -11.08 -10.37
N GLU A 76 -14.99 -11.67 -9.17
CA GLU A 76 -14.01 -12.72 -8.83
C GLU A 76 -14.44 -14.13 -9.28
N VAL A 77 -15.60 -14.22 -9.93
CA VAL A 77 -16.14 -15.46 -10.51
C VAL A 77 -16.18 -15.32 -12.04
N PRO A 78 -15.47 -16.16 -12.81
CA PRO A 78 -15.54 -16.10 -14.27
C PRO A 78 -16.97 -16.27 -14.77
N GLN A 79 -17.53 -15.25 -15.43
CA GLN A 79 -18.91 -15.30 -15.94
C GLN A 79 -19.03 -16.06 -17.26
N ASN A 80 -17.91 -16.30 -17.92
CA ASN A 80 -17.79 -17.06 -19.15
C ASN A 80 -16.47 -17.85 -19.17
N PRO A 81 -16.42 -19.05 -19.78
CA PRO A 81 -15.16 -19.80 -19.89
C PRO A 81 -14.02 -19.09 -20.65
N GLU A 82 -14.32 -18.01 -21.37
CA GLU A 82 -13.35 -17.22 -22.15
C GLU A 82 -12.80 -15.99 -21.42
N VAL A 83 -13.24 -15.74 -20.18
CA VAL A 83 -12.80 -14.58 -19.39
C VAL A 83 -12.23 -15.04 -18.06
N ASP A 84 -11.27 -14.28 -17.55
CA ASP A 84 -10.69 -14.49 -16.23
C ASP A 84 -11.41 -13.65 -15.18
N PRO A 85 -11.39 -14.06 -13.89
CA PRO A 85 -11.93 -13.22 -12.83
C PRO A 85 -11.07 -11.97 -12.67
N VAL A 86 -11.68 -10.90 -12.16
CA VAL A 86 -10.99 -9.64 -11.86
C VAL A 86 -11.20 -9.34 -10.38
N SER A 87 -10.12 -9.02 -9.67
CA SER A 87 -10.12 -8.64 -8.26
C SER A 87 -9.65 -7.21 -8.11
N TYR A 88 -10.15 -6.56 -7.06
CA TYR A 88 -9.87 -5.17 -6.72
C TYR A 88 -9.65 -5.07 -5.21
N PRO A 89 -8.39 -5.03 -4.73
CA PRO A 89 -8.09 -4.91 -3.31
C PRO A 89 -8.56 -3.59 -2.68
N TYR A 90 -8.75 -2.53 -3.49
CA TYR A 90 -9.14 -1.21 -2.98
C TYR A 90 -10.52 -0.80 -3.50
N ILE A 91 -11.35 -0.32 -2.59
CA ILE A 91 -12.74 0.05 -2.83
C ILE A 91 -12.97 1.43 -2.22
N TYR A 92 -13.50 2.36 -3.01
CA TYR A 92 -14.00 3.62 -2.48
C TYR A 92 -15.47 3.81 -2.79
N ILE A 93 -16.24 4.10 -1.74
CA ILE A 93 -17.67 4.38 -1.80
C ILE A 93 -18.02 5.44 -0.75
N ALA A 94 -18.83 6.40 -1.14
CA ALA A 94 -19.24 7.50 -0.25
C ALA A 94 -20.72 7.88 -0.48
N PRO A 95 -21.33 8.61 0.47
CA PRO A 95 -22.71 9.07 0.34
C PRO A 95 -22.98 9.93 -0.91
N VAL A 96 -24.24 9.92 -1.38
CA VAL A 96 -24.75 10.74 -2.49
C VAL A 96 -26.04 11.48 -2.12
N ASN A 97 -26.35 12.58 -2.80
CA ASN A 97 -27.53 13.42 -2.53
C ASN A 97 -28.86 12.88 -3.07
N THR A 98 -28.82 11.83 -3.89
CA THR A 98 -30.00 11.21 -4.46
C THR A 98 -30.89 10.58 -3.38
N GLY A 99 -32.17 10.94 -3.42
CA GLY A 99 -33.17 10.45 -2.49
C GLY A 99 -33.02 10.93 -1.04
N ILE A 100 -32.14 11.91 -0.77
CA ILE A 100 -32.14 12.63 0.51
C ILE A 100 -33.29 13.65 0.49
N ALA A 101 -34.27 13.49 1.40
CA ALA A 101 -35.43 14.38 1.45
C ALA A 101 -35.02 15.83 1.78
N SER A 102 -35.44 16.79 0.95
CA SER A 102 -35.12 18.21 1.19
C SER A 102 -36.01 18.85 2.26
N GLY A 103 -37.24 18.34 2.42
CA GLY A 103 -38.28 18.97 3.25
C GLY A 103 -38.97 20.16 2.57
N PHE A 104 -38.69 20.42 1.30
CA PHE A 104 -39.26 21.50 0.49
C PHE A 104 -40.02 20.96 -0.73
N ASP A 105 -40.91 21.79 -1.28
CA ASP A 105 -41.64 21.57 -2.55
C ASP A 105 -40.76 22.11 -3.69
N LEU A 106 -39.86 21.28 -4.22
CA LEU A 106 -38.81 21.74 -5.14
C LEU A 106 -39.31 21.87 -6.59
N ASP A 107 -40.33 21.08 -6.97
CA ASP A 107 -40.97 21.13 -8.28
C ASP A 107 -42.21 22.04 -8.34
N ARG A 108 -42.64 22.57 -7.19
CA ARG A 108 -43.78 23.50 -7.02
C ARG A 108 -45.12 22.89 -7.41
N ASP A 109 -45.30 21.58 -7.25
CA ASP A 109 -46.59 20.91 -7.50
C ASP A 109 -47.63 21.17 -6.40
N GLY A 110 -47.21 21.79 -5.28
CA GLY A 110 -48.02 22.13 -4.12
C GLY A 110 -48.02 21.06 -3.01
N ARG A 111 -47.10 20.08 -3.07
CA ARG A 111 -46.91 19.02 -2.07
C ARG A 111 -45.47 19.05 -1.60
N ILE A 112 -45.28 18.54 -0.38
CA ILE A 112 -43.95 18.27 0.17
C ILE A 112 -43.96 16.79 0.53
N VAL A 113 -43.13 16.00 -0.14
CA VAL A 113 -43.08 14.55 0.00
C VAL A 113 -41.75 14.14 0.62
N THR A 114 -41.76 13.69 1.87
CA THR A 114 -40.54 13.35 2.63
C THR A 114 -40.44 11.87 3.02
N ILE A 115 -41.37 11.03 2.56
CA ILE A 115 -41.38 9.59 2.87
C ILE A 115 -40.82 8.85 1.65
N PRO A 116 -39.70 8.12 1.78
CA PRO A 116 -39.15 7.32 0.67
C PRO A 116 -40.18 6.40 0.03
N GLU A 117 -40.01 6.14 -1.26
CA GLU A 117 -40.81 5.26 -2.10
C GLU A 117 -42.29 5.68 -2.24
N THR A 118 -42.60 6.95 -1.96
CA THR A 118 -43.93 7.52 -2.20
C THR A 118 -43.96 8.36 -3.48
N ASP A 119 -45.08 8.35 -4.21
CA ASP A 119 -45.25 9.12 -5.43
C ASP A 119 -44.92 10.61 -5.20
N GLY A 120 -43.91 11.12 -5.92
CA GLY A 120 -43.42 12.50 -5.82
C GLY A 120 -42.20 12.68 -4.92
N PHE A 121 -41.77 11.68 -4.15
CA PHE A 121 -40.62 11.79 -3.24
C PHE A 121 -39.33 12.25 -3.95
N GLY A 122 -38.99 11.64 -5.09
CA GLY A 122 -37.79 11.99 -5.82
C GLY A 122 -37.77 13.43 -6.34
N ASN A 123 -38.94 14.03 -6.62
CA ASN A 123 -39.02 15.41 -7.08
C ASN A 123 -38.72 16.43 -5.98
N ASP A 124 -38.88 16.04 -4.71
CA ASP A 124 -38.64 16.84 -3.50
C ASP A 124 -37.34 16.45 -2.77
N ALA A 125 -36.54 15.54 -3.33
CA ALA A 125 -35.23 15.19 -2.81
C ALA A 125 -34.14 16.16 -3.33
N TRP A 126 -33.02 16.29 -2.60
CA TRP A 126 -31.91 17.17 -3.01
C TRP A 126 -31.30 16.75 -4.36
N GLY A 127 -31.23 15.45 -4.62
CA GLY A 127 -31.09 14.85 -5.95
C GLY A 127 -32.20 13.84 -6.18
N PHE A 128 -32.66 13.69 -7.42
CA PHE A 128 -33.75 12.76 -7.73
C PHE A 128 -33.39 11.32 -7.37
N GLY A 129 -34.17 10.72 -6.48
CA GLY A 129 -34.07 9.32 -6.07
C GLY A 129 -35.28 8.96 -5.21
N ASN A 130 -35.80 7.76 -5.34
CA ASN A 130 -36.98 7.30 -4.61
C ASN A 130 -36.65 6.88 -3.16
N PHE A 131 -35.38 6.69 -2.84
CA PHE A 131 -34.89 6.42 -1.49
C PHE A 131 -33.43 6.90 -1.36
N PRO A 132 -32.95 7.19 -0.13
CA PRO A 132 -31.58 7.66 0.08
C PRO A 132 -30.55 6.69 -0.49
N GLY A 133 -29.59 7.22 -1.26
CA GLY A 133 -28.50 6.43 -1.84
C GLY A 133 -28.82 5.78 -3.19
N GLN A 134 -30.06 5.87 -3.70
CA GLN A 134 -30.39 5.34 -5.03
C GLN A 134 -29.52 6.00 -6.11
N PHE A 135 -29.04 5.26 -7.11
CA PHE A 135 -28.16 5.79 -8.18
C PHE A 135 -26.80 6.30 -7.69
N GLY A 136 -26.24 5.67 -6.65
CA GLY A 136 -24.92 5.99 -6.13
C GLY A 136 -23.76 5.67 -7.09
N MET A 137 -22.54 5.79 -6.58
CA MET A 137 -21.31 5.56 -7.33
C MET A 137 -20.37 4.66 -6.53
N LEU A 138 -19.42 4.02 -7.20
CA LEU A 138 -18.46 3.09 -6.61
C LEU A 138 -17.18 3.09 -7.43
N LEU A 139 -16.03 3.25 -6.78
CA LEU A 139 -14.72 3.09 -7.39
C LEU A 139 -14.07 1.78 -6.91
N TYR A 140 -13.62 0.98 -7.86
CA TYR A 140 -12.70 -0.14 -7.61
C TYR A 140 -11.31 0.20 -8.16
N SER A 141 -10.26 -0.21 -7.45
CA SER A 141 -8.88 -0.01 -7.88
C SER A 141 -8.02 -1.22 -7.54
N LYS A 142 -7.12 -1.57 -8.47
CA LYS A 142 -6.00 -2.50 -8.24
C LYS A 142 -4.83 -1.81 -7.53
N TYR A 143 -4.84 -0.49 -7.50
CA TYR A 143 -3.81 0.37 -6.92
C TYR A 143 -4.33 1.07 -5.65
N PRO A 144 -3.46 1.32 -4.65
CA PRO A 144 -3.85 1.96 -3.40
C PRO A 144 -4.56 3.30 -3.59
N ILE A 145 -5.61 3.53 -2.80
CA ILE A 145 -6.30 4.82 -2.68
C ILE A 145 -5.64 5.58 -1.54
N VAL A 146 -5.29 6.84 -1.78
CA VAL A 146 -4.67 7.71 -0.77
C VAL A 146 -5.78 8.40 0.02
N GLU A 147 -6.41 7.64 0.92
CA GLU A 147 -7.69 7.98 1.55
C GLU A 147 -7.66 9.33 2.29
N GLU A 148 -6.55 9.67 2.93
CA GLU A 148 -6.37 10.91 3.67
C GLU A 148 -6.35 12.17 2.80
N GLN A 149 -6.12 12.00 1.49
CA GLN A 149 -6.14 13.07 0.49
C GLN A 149 -7.44 13.12 -0.33
N VAL A 150 -8.39 12.20 -0.08
CA VAL A 150 -9.67 12.20 -0.79
C VAL A 150 -10.49 13.43 -0.43
N ARG A 151 -11.02 14.11 -1.46
CA ARG A 151 -11.93 15.24 -1.29
C ARG A 151 -13.30 14.90 -1.85
N THR A 152 -14.33 15.10 -1.04
CA THR A 152 -15.73 14.98 -1.45
C THR A 152 -16.38 16.35 -1.45
N PHE A 153 -17.29 16.58 -2.39
CA PHE A 153 -17.99 17.86 -2.53
C PHE A 153 -19.51 17.67 -2.52
N GLN A 154 -19.99 16.68 -1.75
CA GLN A 154 -21.42 16.38 -1.66
C GLN A 154 -22.22 17.60 -1.20
N ASN A 155 -21.69 18.37 -0.25
CA ASN A 155 -22.39 19.47 0.41
C ASN A 155 -22.01 20.85 -0.15
N PHE A 156 -21.21 20.91 -1.22
CA PHE A 156 -20.91 22.16 -1.90
C PHE A 156 -22.21 22.77 -2.44
N LEU A 157 -22.57 23.99 -2.02
CA LEU A 157 -23.89 24.56 -2.31
C LEU A 157 -23.94 25.17 -3.71
N TRP A 158 -25.06 24.97 -4.42
CA TRP A 158 -25.21 25.48 -5.79
C TRP A 158 -25.07 27.01 -5.86
N LYS A 159 -25.65 27.72 -4.88
CA LYS A 159 -25.56 29.19 -4.80
C LYS A 159 -24.14 29.72 -4.55
N ASP A 160 -23.23 28.88 -4.04
CA ASP A 160 -21.87 29.29 -3.68
C ASP A 160 -20.92 29.15 -4.87
N MET A 161 -21.39 28.59 -5.98
CA MET A 161 -20.67 28.64 -7.25
C MET A 161 -20.64 30.09 -7.77
N GLU A 162 -19.44 30.58 -8.12
CA GLU A 162 -19.31 31.92 -8.69
C GLU A 162 -20.09 32.03 -10.02
N GLY A 163 -21.12 32.87 -10.03
CA GLY A 163 -22.01 33.01 -11.20
C GLY A 163 -22.89 31.80 -11.46
N ALA A 164 -23.31 31.10 -10.39
CA ALA A 164 -24.28 29.99 -10.46
C ALA A 164 -25.47 30.29 -11.37
N ARG A 165 -25.81 29.35 -12.24
CA ARG A 165 -26.91 29.42 -13.20
C ARG A 165 -28.22 28.98 -12.54
N LEU A 166 -28.72 29.75 -11.59
CA LEU A 166 -29.94 29.38 -10.86
C LEU A 166 -31.19 29.49 -11.77
N PRO A 167 -32.17 28.58 -11.65
CA PRO A 167 -33.35 28.57 -12.50
C PRO A 167 -34.29 29.75 -12.23
N ASP A 168 -34.89 30.26 -13.31
CA ASP A 168 -35.83 31.38 -13.29
C ASP A 168 -37.28 30.87 -13.22
N ASN A 169 -38.14 31.52 -12.43
CA ASN A 169 -39.56 31.20 -12.46
C ASN A 169 -40.26 31.97 -13.58
N PRO A 170 -40.80 31.30 -14.61
CA PRO A 170 -41.37 31.98 -15.78
C PRO A 170 -42.62 32.83 -15.47
N ASP A 171 -43.22 32.66 -14.29
CA ASP A 171 -44.38 33.42 -13.83
C ASP A 171 -44.01 34.76 -13.13
N THR A 172 -42.74 35.00 -12.84
CA THR A 172 -42.24 36.19 -12.15
C THR A 172 -41.27 36.99 -13.04
N PRO A 173 -41.13 38.32 -12.82
CA PRO A 173 -40.19 39.15 -13.57
C PRO A 173 -38.80 39.23 -12.94
N GLN A 174 -38.60 38.61 -11.78
CA GLN A 174 -37.32 38.60 -11.07
C GLN A 174 -36.53 37.39 -11.58
N PRO A 175 -35.29 37.56 -12.06
CA PRO A 175 -34.49 36.42 -12.52
C PRO A 175 -34.07 35.52 -11.36
N GLU A 176 -33.77 34.26 -11.67
CA GLU A 176 -33.10 33.30 -10.75
C GLU A 176 -33.90 33.05 -9.46
N ASP A 177 -35.23 33.12 -9.52
CA ASP A 177 -36.13 33.08 -8.35
C ASP A 177 -37.00 31.81 -8.28
N TRP A 178 -36.61 30.73 -8.96
CA TRP A 178 -37.28 29.44 -8.80
C TRP A 178 -37.13 28.87 -7.38
N TYR A 179 -35.96 29.00 -6.77
CA TYR A 179 -35.73 28.61 -5.39
C TYR A 179 -35.71 29.81 -4.45
N SER A 180 -36.25 29.63 -3.24
CA SER A 180 -36.18 30.66 -2.20
C SER A 180 -34.80 30.71 -1.56
N GLU A 181 -34.47 31.80 -0.88
CA GLU A 181 -33.21 31.96 -0.12
C GLU A 181 -33.02 30.82 0.91
N GLU A 182 -34.09 30.41 1.59
CA GLU A 182 -34.08 29.30 2.57
C GLU A 182 -33.73 27.94 1.93
N ILE A 183 -34.19 27.72 0.70
CA ILE A 183 -33.86 26.50 -0.07
C ILE A 183 -32.39 26.55 -0.50
N LEU A 184 -31.96 27.67 -1.08
CA LEU A 184 -30.59 27.84 -1.59
C LEU A 184 -29.54 27.78 -0.48
N GLU A 185 -29.88 28.10 0.77
CA GLU A 185 -29.00 27.91 1.92
C GLU A 185 -28.62 26.45 2.21
N GLN A 186 -29.34 25.49 1.62
CA GLN A 186 -29.16 24.06 1.86
C GLN A 186 -29.05 23.23 0.57
N PHE A 187 -29.24 23.83 -0.60
CA PHE A 187 -29.33 23.11 -1.88
C PHE A 187 -27.91 22.77 -2.40
N PRO A 188 -27.49 21.48 -2.39
CA PRO A 188 -26.18 21.09 -2.89
C PRO A 188 -26.13 21.18 -4.42
N LEU A 189 -24.98 21.59 -4.97
CA LEU A 189 -24.74 21.59 -6.41
C LEU A 189 -24.87 20.16 -6.97
N SER A 190 -24.14 19.21 -6.39
CA SER A 190 -24.17 17.81 -6.80
C SER A 190 -25.54 17.17 -6.56
N SER A 191 -26.12 16.59 -7.60
CA SER A 191 -27.30 15.74 -7.54
C SER A 191 -26.97 14.35 -6.96
N LYS A 192 -25.80 13.80 -7.28
CA LYS A 192 -25.21 12.61 -6.65
C LYS A 192 -24.06 13.04 -5.75
N SER A 193 -22.85 13.16 -6.31
CA SER A 193 -21.67 13.75 -5.64
C SER A 193 -20.59 14.11 -6.67
N HIS A 194 -19.59 14.86 -6.24
CA HIS A 194 -18.28 14.99 -6.91
C HIS A 194 -17.21 14.44 -5.95
N TRP A 195 -16.31 13.62 -6.46
CA TRP A 195 -15.19 13.05 -5.71
C TRP A 195 -13.87 13.32 -6.43
N ASP A 196 -12.86 13.78 -5.70
CA ASP A 196 -11.47 13.77 -6.11
C ASP A 196 -10.76 12.69 -5.30
N ILE A 197 -10.40 11.59 -5.98
CA ILE A 197 -9.86 10.38 -5.37
C ILE A 197 -8.43 10.18 -5.88
N PRO A 198 -7.39 10.54 -5.10
CA PRO A 198 -6.01 10.28 -5.47
C PRO A 198 -5.69 8.78 -5.39
N ILE A 199 -5.21 8.21 -6.48
CA ILE A 199 -4.78 6.81 -6.60
C ILE A 199 -3.27 6.77 -6.77
N ASN A 200 -2.58 6.03 -5.92
CA ASN A 200 -1.14 5.85 -6.04
C ASN A 200 -0.84 4.72 -7.04
N VAL A 201 -0.42 5.10 -8.24
CA VAL A 201 0.00 4.17 -9.28
C VAL A 201 1.52 4.14 -9.35
N ASN A 202 2.12 3.16 -8.68
CA ASN A 202 3.58 2.95 -8.67
C ASN A 202 4.35 4.23 -8.25
N GLY A 203 3.86 4.89 -7.20
CA GLY A 203 4.35 6.14 -6.62
C GLY A 203 3.94 7.43 -7.36
N THR A 204 3.22 7.32 -8.49
CA THR A 204 2.63 8.48 -9.18
C THR A 204 1.17 8.62 -8.77
N ILE A 205 0.81 9.77 -8.19
CA ILE A 205 -0.59 10.08 -7.87
C ILE A 205 -1.35 10.43 -9.16
N VAL A 206 -2.40 9.68 -9.42
CA VAL A 206 -3.40 9.96 -10.46
C VAL A 206 -4.73 10.23 -9.78
N HIS A 207 -5.22 11.46 -9.88
CA HIS A 207 -6.51 11.87 -9.35
C HIS A 207 -7.65 11.37 -10.24
N VAL A 208 -8.54 10.58 -9.67
CA VAL A 208 -9.79 10.15 -10.31
C VAL A 208 -10.89 11.14 -9.90
N LEU A 209 -11.24 12.04 -10.82
CA LEU A 209 -12.26 13.06 -10.62
C LEU A 209 -13.62 12.52 -11.07
N SER A 210 -14.41 12.01 -10.13
CA SER A 210 -15.63 11.25 -10.40
C SER A 210 -16.89 12.07 -10.19
N SER A 211 -17.82 12.02 -11.14
CA SER A 211 -19.16 12.59 -10.97
C SER A 211 -20.22 11.86 -11.76
N HIS A 212 -21.46 12.04 -11.33
CA HIS A 212 -22.65 11.64 -12.08
C HIS A 212 -23.69 12.76 -11.99
N PRO A 213 -23.58 13.84 -12.79
CA PRO A 213 -24.52 14.95 -12.81
C PRO A 213 -25.97 14.52 -13.08
N THR A 214 -26.90 15.45 -12.89
CA THR A 214 -28.31 15.19 -13.19
C THR A 214 -28.53 15.10 -14.71
N PRO A 215 -29.42 14.22 -15.21
CA PRO A 215 -29.91 14.31 -16.58
C PRO A 215 -30.53 15.68 -16.84
N PRO A 216 -30.26 16.35 -17.98
CA PRO A 216 -30.67 17.74 -18.26
C PRO A 216 -32.14 17.88 -18.67
N VAL A 217 -32.96 16.87 -18.41
CA VAL A 217 -34.37 16.76 -18.83
C VAL A 217 -35.26 16.45 -17.63
N PHE A 218 -36.56 16.20 -17.84
CA PHE A 218 -37.57 15.89 -16.81
C PHE A 218 -38.03 17.09 -15.96
N ASP A 219 -38.02 18.29 -16.54
CA ASP A 219 -38.50 19.53 -15.95
C ASP A 219 -39.25 20.43 -16.96
N GLY A 220 -39.63 21.64 -16.53
CA GLY A 220 -40.37 22.61 -17.32
C GLY A 220 -39.49 23.71 -17.94
N PRO A 221 -40.12 24.79 -18.46
CA PRO A 221 -39.41 25.91 -19.09
C PRO A 221 -38.38 26.64 -18.21
N GLU A 222 -38.41 26.40 -16.90
CA GLU A 222 -37.43 26.88 -15.92
C GLU A 222 -36.04 26.23 -16.04
N ASP A 223 -35.94 25.05 -16.70
CA ASP A 223 -34.69 24.35 -17.02
C ASP A 223 -33.80 24.06 -15.78
N ARG A 224 -34.39 23.56 -14.68
CA ARG A 224 -33.67 23.29 -13.42
C ARG A 224 -32.54 22.31 -13.62
N ASN A 225 -32.84 21.23 -14.32
CA ASN A 225 -31.95 20.10 -14.52
C ASN A 225 -30.88 20.43 -15.56
N GLY A 226 -31.22 21.08 -16.68
CA GLY A 226 -30.22 21.50 -17.66
C GLY A 226 -29.25 22.55 -17.10
N LEU A 227 -29.74 23.50 -16.31
CA LEU A 227 -28.89 24.49 -15.64
C LEU A 227 -28.02 23.87 -14.54
N ARG A 228 -28.58 22.95 -13.73
CA ARG A 228 -27.81 22.24 -12.69
C ARG A 228 -26.75 21.34 -13.30
N ASN A 229 -27.09 20.54 -14.31
CA ASN A 229 -26.13 19.72 -15.06
C ASN A 229 -24.98 20.57 -15.61
N SER A 230 -25.32 21.75 -16.16
CA SER A 230 -24.31 22.68 -16.68
C SER A 230 -23.33 23.16 -15.61
N ASP A 231 -23.79 23.45 -14.40
CA ASP A 231 -22.94 23.89 -13.29
C ASP A 231 -22.21 22.72 -12.61
N GLU A 232 -22.82 21.53 -12.54
CA GLU A 232 -22.15 20.30 -12.10
C GLU A 232 -20.96 19.96 -13.02
N ILE A 233 -21.12 20.05 -14.33
CA ILE A 233 -20.00 19.83 -15.27
C ILE A 233 -18.96 20.95 -15.18
N ARG A 234 -19.42 22.21 -15.04
CA ARG A 234 -18.52 23.35 -14.89
C ARG A 234 -17.68 23.26 -13.61
N PHE A 235 -18.19 22.62 -12.56
CA PHE A 235 -17.45 22.38 -11.32
C PHE A 235 -16.05 21.81 -11.62
N TRP A 236 -15.98 20.75 -12.44
CA TRP A 236 -14.69 20.18 -12.82
C TRP A 236 -13.86 21.10 -13.71
N ALA A 237 -14.49 21.83 -14.63
CA ALA A 237 -13.78 22.80 -15.46
C ALA A 237 -13.08 23.87 -14.61
N ASP A 238 -13.75 24.39 -13.58
CA ASP A 238 -13.20 25.38 -12.65
C ASP A 238 -12.17 24.72 -11.70
N TYR A 239 -12.44 23.50 -11.22
CA TYR A 239 -11.56 22.76 -10.29
C TYR A 239 -10.17 22.47 -10.87
N VAL A 240 -10.07 22.05 -12.15
CA VAL A 240 -8.79 21.71 -12.80
C VAL A 240 -8.10 22.90 -13.46
N THR A 241 -8.76 24.07 -13.51
CA THR A 241 -8.20 25.28 -14.11
C THR A 241 -7.52 26.13 -13.03
N PRO A 242 -6.20 26.39 -13.12
CA PRO A 242 -5.47 27.11 -12.09
C PRO A 242 -6.11 28.47 -11.72
N GLY A 243 -6.50 28.62 -10.45
CA GLY A 243 -7.10 29.82 -9.87
C GLY A 243 -8.59 30.04 -10.19
N ALA A 244 -9.23 29.21 -11.02
CA ALA A 244 -10.67 29.30 -11.26
C ALA A 244 -11.48 28.65 -10.12
N GLY A 245 -10.99 27.55 -9.57
CA GLY A 245 -11.61 26.80 -8.48
C GLY A 245 -11.34 27.31 -7.06
N ASP A 246 -10.76 28.50 -6.87
CA ASP A 246 -10.38 29.03 -5.54
C ASP A 246 -11.59 29.16 -4.57
N TYR A 247 -12.80 29.27 -5.11
CA TYR A 247 -14.05 29.36 -4.34
C TYR A 247 -14.60 28.00 -3.90
N ILE A 248 -14.12 26.91 -4.49
CA ILE A 248 -14.59 25.55 -4.23
C ILE A 248 -14.10 25.12 -2.85
N TYR A 249 -15.00 24.59 -2.03
CA TYR A 249 -14.67 23.96 -0.75
C TYR A 249 -15.20 22.52 -0.71
N ASP A 250 -14.41 21.64 -0.12
CA ASP A 250 -14.83 20.25 0.13
C ASP A 250 -15.68 20.11 1.40
N ASP A 251 -16.19 18.91 1.65
CA ASP A 251 -17.04 18.59 2.80
C ASP A 251 -16.30 18.73 4.15
N GLN A 252 -14.97 18.79 4.14
CA GLN A 252 -14.15 19.07 5.33
C GLN A 252 -13.85 20.57 5.50
N GLY A 253 -14.25 21.40 4.54
CA GLY A 253 -14.07 22.85 4.54
C GLY A 253 -12.74 23.33 3.98
N ASN A 254 -11.97 22.49 3.28
CA ASN A 254 -10.74 22.91 2.60
C ASN A 254 -11.08 23.55 1.26
N PHE A 255 -10.51 24.74 1.01
CA PHE A 255 -10.73 25.53 -0.18
C PHE A 255 -9.65 25.30 -1.25
N GLY A 256 -10.04 25.43 -2.52
CA GLY A 256 -9.12 25.46 -3.66
C GLY A 256 -9.38 24.36 -4.68
N GLY A 257 -8.89 24.60 -5.90
CA GLY A 257 -8.87 23.64 -7.00
C GLY A 257 -7.71 22.64 -6.92
N LEU A 258 -7.53 21.87 -7.98
CA LEU A 258 -6.46 20.89 -8.13
C LEU A 258 -5.11 21.57 -8.42
N ASP A 259 -4.01 20.94 -8.03
CA ASP A 259 -2.66 21.42 -8.37
C ASP A 259 -2.47 21.48 -9.91
N PRO A 260 -1.89 22.56 -10.47
CA PRO A 260 -1.69 22.71 -11.91
C PRO A 260 -0.89 21.59 -12.59
N ASP A 261 -0.01 20.91 -11.84
CA ASP A 261 0.85 19.84 -12.35
C ASP A 261 0.31 18.44 -12.02
N ALA A 262 -0.83 18.33 -11.33
CA ALA A 262 -1.45 17.04 -10.99
C ALA A 262 -1.83 16.23 -12.24
N HIS A 263 -1.62 14.92 -12.17
CA HIS A 263 -2.19 13.98 -13.12
C HIS A 263 -3.61 13.66 -12.70
N PHE A 264 -4.57 13.82 -13.61
CA PHE A 264 -5.96 13.47 -13.35
C PHE A 264 -6.65 12.83 -14.54
N ALA A 265 -7.75 12.13 -14.26
CA ALA A 265 -8.76 11.73 -15.23
C ALA A 265 -10.16 12.03 -14.67
N ILE A 266 -10.96 12.77 -15.43
CA ILE A 266 -12.38 12.98 -15.13
C ILE A 266 -13.16 11.79 -15.67
N MET A 267 -13.98 11.17 -14.81
CA MET A 267 -14.68 9.92 -15.11
C MET A 267 -16.15 10.00 -14.70
N GLY A 268 -17.03 9.42 -15.50
CA GLY A 268 -18.43 9.20 -15.15
C GLY A 268 -19.43 9.59 -16.22
N ASP A 269 -20.69 9.25 -15.98
CA ASP A 269 -21.85 9.70 -16.76
C ASP A 269 -22.10 11.19 -16.51
N GLN A 270 -21.69 12.04 -17.47
CA GLN A 270 -21.88 13.49 -17.43
C GLN A 270 -23.28 13.91 -17.90
N ASN A 271 -24.08 12.98 -18.45
CA ASN A 271 -25.43 13.23 -18.93
C ASN A 271 -25.52 14.37 -19.97
N ALA A 272 -24.45 14.60 -20.73
CA ALA A 272 -24.36 15.74 -21.65
C ALA A 272 -23.62 15.37 -22.94
N ASP A 273 -24.33 15.52 -24.06
CA ASP A 273 -23.78 15.34 -25.40
C ASP A 273 -23.37 16.70 -26.01
N PRO A 274 -22.27 16.77 -26.78
CA PRO A 274 -21.81 18.03 -27.37
C PRO A 274 -22.71 18.60 -28.49
N TYR A 275 -23.57 17.79 -29.11
CA TYR A 275 -24.29 18.16 -30.34
C TYR A 275 -25.79 17.83 -30.35
N ASP A 276 -26.14 16.64 -29.91
CA ASP A 276 -27.43 15.98 -30.18
C ASP A 276 -28.32 15.87 -28.93
N GLY A 277 -27.79 16.17 -27.75
CA GLY A 277 -28.51 16.16 -26.47
C GLY A 277 -29.21 17.47 -26.12
N ASP A 278 -29.95 17.46 -24.99
CA ASP A 278 -30.79 18.56 -24.53
C ASP A 278 -30.10 19.50 -23.51
N SER A 279 -28.80 19.32 -23.21
CA SER A 279 -28.07 20.13 -22.21
C SER A 279 -28.01 21.62 -22.53
N THR A 280 -28.08 22.46 -21.50
CA THR A 280 -28.02 23.92 -21.63
C THR A 280 -26.61 24.39 -22.05
N ALA A 281 -26.53 25.00 -23.24
CA ALA A 281 -25.37 25.72 -23.80
C ALA A 281 -24.03 24.94 -23.87
N PRO A 282 -23.95 23.94 -24.78
CA PRO A 282 -23.70 22.55 -24.41
C PRO A 282 -22.75 22.43 -23.23
N ALA A 283 -23.29 21.95 -22.11
CA ALA A 283 -22.60 21.89 -20.83
C ALA A 283 -21.24 21.20 -20.89
N ILE A 284 -21.15 20.09 -21.64
CA ILE A 284 -19.93 19.27 -21.75
C ILE A 284 -18.77 19.95 -22.48
N LEU A 285 -19.05 20.95 -23.33
CA LEU A 285 -17.99 21.72 -24.00
C LEU A 285 -17.14 22.50 -22.99
N GLN A 286 -17.64 22.76 -21.79
CA GLN A 286 -16.85 23.35 -20.71
C GLN A 286 -15.66 22.48 -20.30
N LEU A 287 -15.76 21.15 -20.46
CA LEU A 287 -14.65 20.22 -20.29
C LEU A 287 -13.93 19.95 -21.61
N LEU A 288 -14.67 19.69 -22.71
CA LEU A 288 -14.05 19.31 -23.98
C LEU A 288 -13.17 20.42 -24.61
N ASP A 289 -13.52 21.69 -24.39
CA ASP A 289 -12.74 22.85 -24.84
C ASP A 289 -11.74 23.35 -23.78
N ASN A 290 -11.64 22.69 -22.61
CA ASN A 290 -10.75 23.14 -21.54
C ASN A 290 -9.28 22.88 -21.91
N PRO A 291 -8.40 23.89 -21.89
CA PRO A 291 -7.01 23.73 -22.29
C PRO A 291 -6.15 22.92 -21.30
N HIS A 292 -6.67 22.44 -20.17
CA HIS A 292 -5.98 21.56 -19.23
C HIS A 292 -6.39 20.08 -19.37
N ILE A 293 -7.36 19.80 -20.24
CA ILE A 293 -7.90 18.46 -20.48
C ILE A 293 -7.48 18.02 -21.89
N GLN A 294 -6.99 16.80 -22.02
CA GLN A 294 -6.73 16.17 -23.31
C GLN A 294 -8.05 15.60 -23.85
N SER A 295 -8.81 16.45 -24.52
CA SER A 295 -10.10 16.14 -25.09
C SER A 295 -10.33 16.84 -26.44
N ASP A 296 -11.22 16.28 -27.24
CA ASP A 296 -11.75 16.92 -28.44
C ASP A 296 -13.16 16.38 -28.68
N THR A 297 -13.96 17.17 -29.40
CA THR A 297 -15.35 16.81 -29.69
C THR A 297 -15.44 15.81 -30.86
N ASP A 298 -14.53 15.92 -31.82
CA ASP A 298 -14.55 15.21 -33.09
C ASP A 298 -13.31 14.33 -33.36
N ASP A 299 -12.22 14.45 -32.58
CA ASP A 299 -10.98 13.71 -32.83
C ASP A 299 -11.01 12.27 -32.28
N PRO A 300 -11.08 11.23 -33.15
CA PRO A 300 -11.06 9.83 -32.73
C PRO A 300 -9.69 9.38 -32.20
N SER A 301 -8.62 10.17 -32.39
CA SER A 301 -7.28 9.81 -31.91
C SER A 301 -7.14 9.89 -30.39
N ILE A 302 -8.01 10.67 -29.72
CA ILE A 302 -8.04 10.82 -28.26
C ILE A 302 -9.41 10.50 -27.66
N THR A 303 -10.47 10.41 -28.46
CA THR A 303 -11.82 10.07 -28.00
C THR A 303 -12.06 8.55 -28.07
N PRO A 304 -12.50 7.89 -26.97
CA PRO A 304 -12.97 6.50 -27.02
C PRO A 304 -14.06 6.33 -28.08
N SER A 305 -13.98 5.26 -28.86
CA SER A 305 -14.94 5.02 -29.95
C SER A 305 -15.24 3.55 -30.19
N SER A 306 -16.32 3.27 -30.91
CA SER A 306 -16.71 1.93 -31.33
C SER A 306 -17.34 1.93 -32.72
N LEU A 307 -17.18 0.82 -33.46
CA LEU A 307 -17.98 0.60 -34.67
C LEU A 307 -19.41 0.17 -34.34
N GLY A 308 -19.63 -0.45 -33.17
CA GLY A 308 -20.97 -0.83 -32.70
C GLY A 308 -21.93 0.35 -32.56
N GLY A 309 -21.47 1.50 -32.04
CA GLY A 309 -22.29 2.72 -31.98
C GLY A 309 -22.75 3.20 -33.36
N VAL A 310 -21.88 3.11 -34.37
CA VAL A 310 -22.24 3.45 -35.77
C VAL A 310 -23.29 2.50 -36.35
N GLU A 311 -23.19 1.19 -36.05
CA GLU A 311 -24.17 0.20 -36.48
C GLU A 311 -25.51 0.38 -35.74
N ALA A 312 -25.47 0.60 -34.42
CA ALA A 312 -26.63 0.85 -33.59
C ALA A 312 -27.44 2.05 -34.08
N ALA A 313 -26.80 3.21 -34.27
CA ALA A 313 -27.44 4.42 -34.79
C ALA A 313 -28.15 4.19 -36.14
N GLN A 314 -27.57 3.36 -37.03
CA GLN A 314 -28.19 3.02 -38.31
C GLN A 314 -29.36 2.04 -38.18
N ARG A 315 -29.21 1.02 -37.34
CA ARG A 315 -30.18 -0.07 -37.18
C ARG A 315 -31.41 0.40 -36.39
N GLN A 316 -31.21 1.15 -35.32
CA GLN A 316 -32.26 1.68 -34.45
C GLN A 316 -32.99 2.85 -35.13
N GLY A 317 -32.26 3.69 -35.85
CA GLY A 317 -32.84 4.76 -36.68
C GLY A 317 -33.51 5.84 -35.85
N GLY A 318 -34.69 6.32 -36.27
CA GLY A 318 -35.40 7.36 -35.51
C GLY A 318 -34.62 8.68 -35.39
N ALA A 319 -34.45 9.19 -34.17
CA ALA A 319 -33.69 10.39 -33.84
C ALA A 319 -32.23 10.29 -34.29
N ASN A 320 -31.62 9.10 -34.18
CA ASN A 320 -30.25 8.81 -34.62
C ASN A 320 -29.98 9.21 -36.09
N LEU A 321 -31.00 9.13 -36.96
CA LEU A 321 -30.86 9.49 -38.38
C LEU A 321 -30.72 11.00 -38.63
N THR A 322 -30.98 11.81 -37.59
CA THR A 322 -30.89 13.27 -37.64
C THR A 322 -29.75 13.84 -36.81
N HIS A 323 -29.05 12.99 -36.04
CA HIS A 323 -27.88 13.37 -35.26
C HIS A 323 -26.75 13.87 -36.16
N ILE A 324 -26.00 14.86 -35.67
CA ILE A 324 -24.87 15.47 -36.37
C ILE A 324 -23.53 15.10 -35.74
N GLY A 325 -23.54 14.64 -34.48
CA GLY A 325 -22.40 14.04 -33.82
C GLY A 325 -21.93 12.77 -34.51
N ASN A 326 -20.71 12.34 -34.19
CA ASN A 326 -20.16 11.11 -34.73
C ASN A 326 -20.66 9.92 -33.87
N PRO A 327 -21.52 9.03 -34.39
CA PRO A 327 -22.11 7.94 -33.61
C PRO A 327 -21.09 6.90 -33.15
N ALA A 328 -19.85 6.96 -33.64
CA ALA A 328 -18.77 6.15 -33.09
C ALA A 328 -18.40 6.54 -31.65
N PHE A 329 -18.74 7.75 -31.21
CA PHE A 329 -18.47 8.26 -29.86
C PHE A 329 -19.65 8.12 -28.90
N ASP A 330 -20.79 7.61 -29.37
CA ASP A 330 -21.95 7.39 -28.51
C ASP A 330 -21.61 6.35 -27.44
N THR A 331 -22.10 6.58 -26.23
CA THR A 331 -21.87 5.76 -25.04
C THR A 331 -23.16 5.32 -24.36
N ALA A 332 -24.32 5.77 -24.87
CA ALA A 332 -25.63 5.37 -24.36
C ALA A 332 -26.65 5.15 -25.49
N ASP A 333 -27.56 4.21 -25.26
CA ASP A 333 -28.70 3.82 -26.11
C ASP A 333 -30.02 4.26 -25.44
N PHE A 334 -30.50 5.45 -25.79
CA PHE A 334 -31.78 5.97 -25.29
C PHE A 334 -32.90 5.81 -26.32
N ASN A 335 -34.10 6.28 -25.96
CA ASN A 335 -35.29 6.12 -26.79
C ASN A 335 -35.13 6.71 -28.20
N ASP A 336 -35.28 5.87 -29.22
CA ASP A 336 -35.19 6.23 -30.65
C ASP A 336 -36.11 7.35 -31.12
N ASN A 337 -37.16 7.73 -30.38
CA ASN A 337 -37.98 8.88 -30.75
C ASN A 337 -37.34 10.20 -30.33
N SER A 338 -36.65 10.21 -29.18
CA SER A 338 -35.91 11.31 -28.57
C SER A 338 -35.33 10.81 -27.24
N PRO A 339 -34.03 11.03 -26.93
CA PRO A 339 -33.05 11.68 -27.79
C PRO A 339 -32.41 10.73 -28.81
N GLY A 340 -32.45 9.40 -28.63
CA GLY A 340 -31.62 8.45 -29.39
C GLY A 340 -30.26 8.27 -28.72
N ASN A 341 -29.28 7.74 -29.45
CA ASN A 341 -27.95 7.44 -28.93
C ASN A 341 -27.15 8.74 -28.76
N LEU A 342 -26.44 8.82 -27.64
CA LEU A 342 -25.69 10.02 -27.24
C LEU A 342 -24.33 9.63 -26.63
N ARG A 343 -23.39 10.57 -26.64
CA ARG A 343 -22.17 10.53 -25.84
C ARG A 343 -22.46 11.13 -24.45
N ALA A 344 -22.79 10.28 -23.48
CA ALA A 344 -23.14 10.69 -22.11
C ALA A 344 -22.02 10.43 -21.10
N ASP A 345 -21.20 9.40 -21.33
CA ASP A 345 -20.17 8.90 -20.43
C ASP A 345 -18.79 9.32 -20.91
N TYR A 346 -17.95 9.77 -19.97
CA TYR A 346 -16.69 10.41 -20.31
C TYR A 346 -15.53 9.87 -19.48
N LEU A 347 -14.39 9.76 -20.15
CA LEU A 347 -13.08 9.48 -19.57
C LEU A 347 -12.10 10.51 -20.16
N LEU A 348 -11.83 11.57 -19.41
CA LEU A 348 -11.12 12.77 -19.89
C LEU A 348 -9.82 12.98 -19.10
N PRO A 349 -8.66 12.60 -19.65
CA PRO A 349 -7.38 12.79 -18.99
C PRO A 349 -6.90 14.25 -18.99
N SER A 350 -6.08 14.59 -18.01
CA SER A 350 -5.23 15.79 -17.98
C SER A 350 -4.26 15.85 -19.17
N LEU A 351 -3.84 17.05 -19.57
CA LEU A 351 -2.89 17.24 -20.68
C LEU A 351 -1.52 16.57 -20.47
N ASN A 352 -1.11 16.36 -19.22
CA ASN A 352 0.17 15.76 -18.86
C ASN A 352 0.08 14.23 -18.63
N LEU A 353 -1.10 13.63 -18.80
CA LEU A 353 -1.32 12.19 -18.70
C LEU A 353 -1.41 11.56 -20.10
N ASN A 354 -0.40 10.80 -20.49
CA ASN A 354 -0.28 10.30 -21.86
C ASN A 354 -1.23 9.13 -22.14
N ILE A 355 -2.03 9.23 -23.21
CA ILE A 355 -2.86 8.14 -23.71
C ILE A 355 -1.99 7.11 -24.45
N ASP A 356 -2.16 5.82 -24.15
CA ASP A 356 -1.53 4.71 -24.87
C ASP A 356 -2.23 4.44 -26.21
N GLY A 357 -1.97 5.31 -27.20
CA GLY A 357 -2.32 5.11 -28.60
C GLY A 357 -3.78 4.69 -28.88
N ASP A 358 -3.95 3.53 -29.53
CA ASP A 358 -5.24 2.97 -29.96
C ASP A 358 -5.96 2.17 -28.85
N ASN A 359 -5.38 2.05 -27.65
CA ASN A 359 -5.94 1.26 -26.55
C ASN A 359 -7.01 2.04 -25.77
N LYS A 360 -8.08 2.41 -26.46
CA LYS A 360 -9.27 3.09 -25.91
C LYS A 360 -10.50 2.66 -26.69
N GLY A 361 -11.66 2.67 -26.04
CA GLY A 361 -12.89 2.30 -26.72
C GLY A 361 -14.14 2.44 -25.89
N VAL A 362 -15.26 2.28 -26.58
CA VAL A 362 -16.56 2.02 -25.98
C VAL A 362 -16.84 0.54 -26.20
N PHE A 363 -17.28 -0.19 -25.16
CA PHE A 363 -17.65 -1.60 -25.27
C PHE A 363 -19.03 -1.75 -25.96
N TRP A 364 -19.19 -1.15 -27.13
CA TRP A 364 -20.34 -1.32 -28.00
C TRP A 364 -19.95 -2.27 -29.13
N LEU A 365 -20.41 -3.51 -29.04
CA LEU A 365 -20.04 -4.56 -29.99
C LEU A 365 -20.76 -4.37 -31.33
N GLU A 366 -20.07 -4.71 -32.42
CA GLU A 366 -20.69 -4.85 -33.75
C GLU A 366 -21.72 -5.99 -33.74
N GLU A 367 -22.78 -5.90 -34.55
CA GLU A 367 -23.83 -6.93 -34.65
C GLU A 367 -23.28 -8.32 -35.05
N SER A 368 -22.12 -8.32 -35.70
CA SER A 368 -21.45 -9.54 -36.12
C SER A 368 -20.68 -10.25 -35.00
N ASP A 369 -20.44 -9.58 -33.87
CA ASP A 369 -19.78 -10.17 -32.70
C ASP A 369 -20.73 -11.18 -32.02
N PRO A 370 -20.28 -12.41 -31.75
CA PRO A 370 -21.13 -13.43 -31.12
C PRO A 370 -21.64 -13.06 -29.71
N ASN A 371 -21.04 -12.06 -29.05
CA ASN A 371 -21.45 -11.59 -27.74
C ASN A 371 -22.47 -10.44 -27.78
N PHE A 372 -22.73 -9.84 -28.95
CA PHE A 372 -23.66 -8.71 -29.08
C PHE A 372 -25.04 -9.03 -28.50
N GLU A 373 -25.70 -10.09 -28.99
CA GLU A 373 -27.03 -10.56 -28.56
C GLU A 373 -27.10 -11.11 -27.12
N ARG A 374 -25.97 -11.13 -26.39
CA ARG A 374 -25.87 -11.71 -25.05
C ARG A 374 -25.49 -10.69 -23.99
N LEU A 375 -24.59 -9.77 -24.32
CA LEU A 375 -24.05 -8.77 -23.39
C LEU A 375 -24.65 -7.38 -23.59
N ILE A 376 -24.96 -6.99 -24.84
CA ILE A 376 -25.36 -5.61 -25.19
C ILE A 376 -26.80 -5.62 -25.71
N GLY A 377 -27.02 -6.03 -26.96
CA GLY A 377 -28.32 -6.03 -27.60
C GLY A 377 -28.94 -4.64 -27.74
N ASP A 378 -30.20 -4.59 -28.14
CA ASP A 378 -31.03 -3.38 -28.07
C ASP A 378 -32.00 -3.47 -26.90
N PHE A 379 -32.62 -2.35 -26.56
CA PHE A 379 -33.80 -2.33 -25.70
C PHE A 379 -34.87 -3.33 -26.19
N ASP A 380 -35.24 -4.27 -25.33
CA ASP A 380 -36.38 -5.17 -25.56
C ASP A 380 -37.34 -5.14 -24.36
N PRO A 381 -38.54 -4.53 -24.52
CA PRO A 381 -39.52 -4.46 -23.44
C PRO A 381 -40.09 -5.84 -23.05
N ASN A 382 -39.82 -6.89 -23.82
CA ASN A 382 -40.25 -8.26 -23.56
C ASN A 382 -39.22 -9.10 -22.77
N LEU A 383 -38.05 -8.55 -22.44
CA LEU A 383 -37.11 -9.23 -21.53
C LEU A 383 -37.77 -9.51 -20.18
N ASP A 384 -37.30 -10.59 -19.53
CA ASP A 384 -37.72 -10.91 -18.18
C ASP A 384 -37.24 -9.83 -17.21
N ARG A 385 -38.17 -8.99 -16.75
CA ARG A 385 -37.89 -7.84 -15.86
C ARG A 385 -37.33 -8.26 -14.50
N GLU A 386 -37.44 -9.53 -14.11
CA GLU A 386 -36.76 -10.02 -12.90
C GLU A 386 -35.25 -10.23 -13.13
N GLN A 387 -34.83 -10.52 -14.36
CA GLN A 387 -33.43 -10.73 -14.74
C GLN A 387 -32.79 -9.50 -15.38
N PHE A 388 -33.61 -8.66 -16.03
CA PHE A 388 -33.21 -7.47 -16.78
C PHE A 388 -34.14 -6.30 -16.40
N PRO A 389 -33.94 -5.68 -15.22
CA PRO A 389 -34.86 -4.69 -14.67
C PRO A 389 -35.19 -3.54 -15.63
N GLU A 390 -34.18 -3.03 -16.33
CA GLU A 390 -34.31 -1.89 -17.25
C GLU A 390 -34.77 -2.26 -18.66
N GLY A 391 -34.77 -3.54 -19.03
CA GLY A 391 -35.10 -3.99 -20.39
C GLY A 391 -33.91 -3.97 -21.36
N PHE A 392 -32.69 -3.89 -20.81
CA PHE A 392 -31.42 -4.11 -21.50
C PHE A 392 -30.74 -5.36 -20.95
N LEU A 393 -29.86 -5.98 -21.75
CA LEU A 393 -29.12 -7.16 -21.32
C LEU A 393 -28.07 -6.84 -20.23
N SER A 394 -27.56 -5.63 -20.17
CA SER A 394 -26.63 -5.14 -19.15
C SER A 394 -27.01 -3.75 -18.66
N SER A 395 -26.87 -2.73 -19.51
CA SER A 395 -27.27 -1.34 -19.25
C SER A 395 -27.66 -0.65 -20.57
N ASP A 396 -28.40 0.45 -20.47
CA ASP A 396 -28.57 1.43 -21.55
C ASP A 396 -27.31 2.27 -21.80
N HIS A 397 -26.35 2.26 -20.89
CA HIS A 397 -25.02 2.84 -21.06
C HIS A 397 -23.98 1.77 -21.38
N LEU A 398 -22.85 2.21 -21.94
CA LEU A 398 -21.77 1.35 -22.41
C LEU A 398 -20.48 1.66 -21.64
N LEU A 399 -19.72 0.63 -21.28
CA LEU A 399 -18.43 0.80 -20.62
C LEU A 399 -17.44 1.55 -21.53
N VAL A 400 -16.90 2.66 -21.04
CA VAL A 400 -15.88 3.47 -21.71
C VAL A 400 -14.53 3.24 -21.03
N TYR A 401 -13.49 2.94 -21.80
CA TYR A 401 -12.15 2.68 -21.27
C TYR A 401 -11.04 3.34 -22.07
N MET A 402 -9.92 3.59 -21.41
CA MET A 402 -8.69 4.11 -22.02
C MET A 402 -7.48 3.63 -21.22
N ASN A 403 -6.42 3.30 -21.95
CA ASN A 403 -5.12 3.03 -21.38
C ASN A 403 -4.29 4.31 -21.29
N PHE A 404 -3.60 4.47 -20.18
CA PHE A 404 -2.68 5.56 -19.92
C PHE A 404 -1.27 5.03 -19.69
N LEU A 405 -0.30 5.79 -20.16
CA LEU A 405 1.11 5.62 -19.82
C LEU A 405 1.36 6.48 -18.58
N ILE A 406 1.47 5.82 -17.44
CA ILE A 406 1.85 6.49 -16.21
C ILE A 406 3.36 6.72 -16.29
N PRO A 407 3.83 7.97 -16.10
CA PRO A 407 5.23 8.17 -15.80
C PRO A 407 5.46 7.37 -14.52
N ASP A 408 6.29 6.32 -14.58
CA ASP A 408 6.76 5.71 -13.34
C ASP A 408 7.27 6.87 -12.48
N SER A 409 6.74 6.99 -11.25
CA SER A 409 7.36 7.95 -10.34
C SER A 409 8.80 7.50 -10.27
N GLU A 410 9.70 8.36 -10.72
CA GLU A 410 11.05 8.24 -10.22
C GLU A 410 10.87 8.30 -8.71
N THR A 411 11.19 7.22 -8.01
CA THR A 411 11.46 7.28 -6.59
C THR A 411 12.41 8.46 -6.44
N SER A 412 11.89 9.59 -5.97
CA SER A 412 12.56 10.86 -6.13
C SER A 412 13.67 10.88 -5.10
N LEU A 413 14.87 10.56 -5.59
CA LEU A 413 16.12 10.60 -4.84
C LEU A 413 16.76 11.95 -5.11
N THR A 414 16.68 12.83 -4.13
CA THR A 414 17.35 14.12 -4.19
C THR A 414 18.68 14.01 -3.47
N PHE A 415 19.81 14.25 -4.15
CA PHE A 415 21.10 14.33 -3.49
C PHE A 415 21.20 15.60 -2.64
N LEU A 416 21.42 15.46 -1.33
CA LEU A 416 21.37 16.54 -0.34
C LEU A 416 22.71 16.84 0.33
N GLY A 417 23.76 16.10 -0.01
CA GLY A 417 25.13 16.46 0.36
C GLY A 417 26.02 15.28 0.68
N GLU A 418 27.27 15.60 1.01
CA GLU A 418 28.30 14.63 1.37
C GLU A 418 29.18 15.14 2.53
N ALA A 419 29.72 14.21 3.29
CA ALA A 419 30.78 14.46 4.27
C ALA A 419 31.90 13.44 4.07
N THR A 420 33.16 13.89 4.13
CA THR A 420 34.32 13.00 3.92
C THR A 420 35.31 13.05 5.08
N PHE A 421 36.01 11.93 5.30
CA PHE A 421 37.09 11.80 6.27
C PHE A 421 38.37 11.32 5.58
N ALA A 422 39.50 11.90 5.97
CA ALA A 422 40.80 11.52 5.42
C ALA A 422 41.16 10.07 5.81
N PRO A 423 41.89 9.32 4.97
CA PRO A 423 42.23 7.92 5.25
C PRO A 423 43.05 7.66 6.52
N ASP A 424 43.69 8.68 7.11
CA ASP A 424 44.42 8.57 8.38
C ASP A 424 43.61 9.04 9.60
N THR A 425 42.28 9.21 9.45
CA THR A 425 41.37 9.63 10.53
C THR A 425 41.40 8.62 11.67
N GLN A 426 41.48 9.12 12.91
CA GLN A 426 41.56 8.31 14.12
C GLN A 426 40.45 8.71 15.07
N PHE A 427 39.81 7.72 15.69
CA PHE A 427 38.86 7.93 16.78
C PHE A 427 39.22 6.97 17.93
N ALA A 428 39.30 7.46 19.17
CA ALA A 428 39.63 6.63 20.34
C ALA A 428 40.85 5.67 20.20
N ASN A 429 41.85 6.03 19.37
CA ASN A 429 43.04 5.23 19.00
C ASN A 429 42.78 4.04 18.06
N THR A 430 41.62 3.99 17.40
CA THR A 430 41.35 3.12 16.26
C THR A 430 41.40 3.93 14.97
N LEU A 431 41.88 3.29 13.91
CA LEU A 431 41.83 3.85 12.56
C LEU A 431 40.38 3.78 12.06
N VAL A 432 39.83 4.92 11.66
CA VAL A 432 38.51 5.00 11.01
C VAL A 432 38.68 4.61 9.55
N GLY A 433 37.87 3.67 9.08
CA GLY A 433 37.96 3.05 7.76
C GLY A 433 37.35 1.66 7.80
N GLY A 434 37.24 1.01 6.64
CA GLY A 434 36.61 -0.30 6.57
C GLY A 434 35.09 -0.24 6.75
N LEU A 435 34.43 0.89 6.50
CA LEU A 435 33.03 1.05 6.92
C LEU A 435 32.09 0.38 5.92
N SER A 436 31.71 -0.87 6.21
CA SER A 436 30.94 -1.75 5.32
C SER A 436 29.43 -1.66 5.50
N SER A 437 28.92 -1.24 6.66
CA SER A 437 27.47 -1.06 6.86
C SER A 437 27.15 0.05 7.87
N ILE A 438 25.91 0.54 7.85
CA ILE A 438 25.38 1.58 8.75
C ILE A 438 23.92 1.27 9.08
N THR A 439 23.48 1.54 10.32
CA THR A 439 22.09 1.39 10.76
C THR A 439 21.70 2.51 11.73
N TYR A 440 20.42 2.86 11.80
CA TYR A 440 19.90 3.97 12.61
C TYR A 440 19.10 3.47 13.82
N ASN A 441 19.40 4.03 14.98
CA ASN A 441 18.59 3.92 16.18
C ASN A 441 17.78 5.21 16.35
N GLU A 442 16.49 5.14 16.03
CA GLU A 442 15.58 6.28 16.09
C GLU A 442 15.32 6.77 17.52
N GLU A 443 15.21 5.87 18.50
CA GLU A 443 14.92 6.23 19.89
C GLU A 443 16.06 7.04 20.52
N ALA A 444 17.30 6.65 20.22
CA ALA A 444 18.49 7.33 20.73
C ALA A 444 19.02 8.43 19.80
N GLU A 445 18.46 8.58 18.59
CA GLU A 445 18.91 9.47 17.53
C GLU A 445 20.41 9.31 17.20
N VAL A 446 20.89 8.06 17.13
CA VAL A 446 22.28 7.74 16.81
C VAL A 446 22.38 6.70 15.70
N TYR A 447 23.52 6.67 15.02
CA TYR A 447 23.82 5.67 14.01
C TYR A 447 24.91 4.71 14.50
N TYR A 448 24.86 3.46 14.06
CA TYR A 448 25.93 2.50 14.24
C TYR A 448 26.52 2.15 12.89
N THR A 449 27.84 2.09 12.77
CA THR A 449 28.54 1.65 11.55
C THR A 449 29.63 0.66 11.89
N ILE A 450 29.72 -0.44 11.16
CA ILE A 450 30.67 -1.52 11.44
C ILE A 450 31.92 -1.38 10.58
N SER A 451 33.06 -1.85 11.11
CA SER A 451 34.33 -1.92 10.39
C SER A 451 34.62 -3.35 9.94
N ASP A 452 34.91 -3.54 8.66
CA ASP A 452 35.32 -4.78 8.00
C ASP A 452 36.73 -5.26 8.38
N ASP A 453 37.45 -4.53 9.24
CA ASP A 453 38.78 -4.93 9.69
C ASP A 453 38.71 -6.30 10.39
N PRO A 454 39.36 -7.35 9.85
CA PRO A 454 39.28 -8.71 10.38
C PRO A 454 40.17 -8.88 11.62
N SER A 455 40.16 -7.89 12.50
CA SER A 455 41.04 -7.72 13.66
C SER A 455 42.53 -7.61 13.30
N GLN A 456 42.87 -7.07 12.13
CA GLN A 456 44.26 -6.95 11.68
C GLN A 456 44.90 -5.62 12.07
N ARG A 457 44.16 -4.50 12.00
CA ARG A 457 44.70 -3.17 12.32
C ARG A 457 44.33 -2.76 13.73
N ASN A 458 43.07 -2.96 14.09
CA ASN A 458 42.51 -2.81 15.42
C ASN A 458 41.54 -3.97 15.66
N ASP A 459 41.13 -4.22 16.92
CA ASP A 459 40.12 -5.25 17.20
C ASP A 459 38.83 -4.97 16.38
N ALA A 460 38.15 -6.03 15.94
CA ALA A 460 36.87 -5.92 15.22
C ALA A 460 35.87 -5.08 16.04
N ARG A 461 35.16 -4.18 15.37
CA ARG A 461 34.47 -3.07 16.05
C ARG A 461 33.35 -2.47 15.23
N PHE A 462 32.44 -1.81 15.92
CA PHE A 462 31.55 -0.82 15.33
C PHE A 462 31.74 0.54 16.02
N TYR A 463 31.34 1.60 15.34
CA TYR A 463 31.33 2.96 15.84
C TYR A 463 29.90 3.45 16.04
N THR A 464 29.71 4.29 17.05
CA THR A 464 28.49 5.10 17.18
C THR A 464 28.76 6.48 16.59
N LEU A 465 27.81 6.97 15.81
CA LEU A 465 27.86 8.27 15.16
C LEU A 465 26.67 9.13 15.59
N ASP A 466 26.90 10.42 15.61
CA ASP A 466 25.89 11.47 15.56
C ASP A 466 25.96 12.13 14.17
N ILE A 467 24.82 12.26 13.50
CA ILE A 467 24.72 12.89 12.17
C ILE A 467 23.67 14.00 12.25
N ASP A 468 24.11 15.25 12.26
CA ASP A 468 23.23 16.42 12.32
C ASP A 468 22.58 16.70 10.95
N LEU A 469 21.31 16.34 10.79
CA LEU A 469 20.51 16.59 9.60
C LEU A 469 19.45 17.69 9.81
N SER A 470 19.58 18.48 10.87
CA SER A 470 18.53 19.41 11.33
C SER A 470 18.22 20.55 10.35
N ASP A 471 19.13 20.86 9.43
CA ASP A 471 18.92 21.85 8.36
C ASP A 471 18.56 21.21 7.00
N GLY A 472 18.44 19.88 6.95
CA GLY A 472 18.00 19.13 5.78
C GLY A 472 19.08 18.83 4.74
N VAL A 473 20.36 19.11 5.03
CA VAL A 473 21.48 18.83 4.14
C VAL A 473 22.62 18.15 4.90
N LEU A 474 23.53 17.50 4.17
CA LEU A 474 24.74 16.91 4.76
C LEU A 474 25.98 17.71 4.36
N ASN A 475 26.66 18.30 5.34
CA ASN A 475 27.89 19.06 5.14
C ASN A 475 29.07 18.46 5.90
N GLN A 476 30.27 18.94 5.55
CA GLN A 476 31.48 18.64 6.30
C GLN A 476 31.38 19.14 7.74
N GLY A 477 31.35 18.20 8.70
CA GLY A 477 31.29 18.47 10.13
C GLY A 477 30.01 17.97 10.80
N ASP A 478 29.00 17.58 10.02
CA ASP A 478 27.71 17.11 10.52
C ASP A 478 27.78 15.64 11.00
N VAL A 479 28.71 14.85 10.46
CA VAL A 479 29.02 13.50 10.94
C VAL A 479 30.08 13.58 12.04
N SER A 480 29.79 13.00 13.20
CA SER A 480 30.75 12.89 14.30
C SER A 480 30.76 11.50 14.93
N PHE A 481 31.96 10.94 15.10
CA PHE A 481 32.16 9.69 15.84
C PHE A 481 32.08 9.98 17.34
N THR A 482 31.21 9.26 18.06
CA THR A 482 30.92 9.50 19.49
C THR A 482 31.41 8.35 20.37
N GLU A 483 31.39 7.11 19.87
CA GLU A 483 31.84 5.92 20.57
C GLU A 483 32.43 4.87 19.63
N VAL A 484 33.24 3.96 20.17
CA VAL A 484 33.73 2.76 19.49
C VAL A 484 33.58 1.57 20.42
N THR A 485 32.98 0.49 19.91
CA THR A 485 32.70 -0.73 20.66
C THR A 485 33.39 -1.90 19.98
N THR A 486 34.15 -2.66 20.77
CA THR A 486 34.82 -3.88 20.29
C THR A 486 33.83 -5.04 20.25
N LEU A 487 33.81 -5.77 19.15
CA LEU A 487 33.05 -7.03 19.02
C LEU A 487 33.74 -8.14 19.82
N LEU A 488 32.95 -8.87 20.60
CA LEU A 488 33.42 -9.94 21.47
C LEU A 488 32.84 -11.29 21.06
N ASP A 489 33.63 -12.34 21.17
CA ASP A 489 33.23 -13.72 20.93
C ASP A 489 32.33 -14.26 22.06
N GLU A 490 31.85 -15.50 21.90
CA GLU A 490 31.05 -16.24 22.91
C GLU A 490 31.73 -16.36 24.30
N ASN A 491 33.05 -16.13 24.39
CA ASN A 491 33.81 -16.16 25.64
C ASN A 491 34.07 -14.75 26.21
N GLY A 492 33.48 -13.71 25.60
CA GLY A 492 33.69 -12.31 25.96
C GLY A 492 35.11 -11.82 25.67
N GLN A 493 35.80 -12.41 24.69
CA GLN A 493 37.12 -11.95 24.24
C GLN A 493 37.03 -11.25 22.87
N PRO A 494 37.86 -10.24 22.60
CA PRO A 494 37.98 -9.70 21.25
C PRO A 494 38.31 -10.80 20.25
N TYR A 495 37.68 -10.71 19.08
CA TYR A 495 37.96 -11.63 17.99
C TYR A 495 39.45 -11.60 17.57
N GLY A 496 39.97 -12.75 17.16
CA GLY A 496 41.35 -12.87 16.71
C GLY A 496 41.54 -12.42 15.26
N GLU A 497 42.76 -12.02 14.90
CA GLU A 497 43.14 -11.69 13.53
C GLU A 497 42.73 -12.83 12.56
N GLY A 498 41.93 -12.49 11.56
CA GLY A 498 41.44 -13.42 10.53
C GLY A 498 40.45 -14.49 11.02
N SER A 499 39.78 -14.26 12.16
CA SER A 499 38.75 -15.16 12.69
C SER A 499 37.31 -14.80 12.29
N LEU A 500 37.14 -13.63 11.68
CA LEU A 500 35.91 -13.09 11.11
C LEU A 500 36.27 -12.05 10.04
N ASP A 501 35.29 -11.70 9.24
CA ASP A 501 35.31 -10.63 8.24
C ASP A 501 33.94 -9.92 8.32
N PRO A 502 33.79 -8.85 9.13
CA PRO A 502 32.49 -8.24 9.43
C PRO A 502 31.96 -7.40 8.27
N GLU A 503 30.67 -7.53 7.92
CA GLU A 503 30.08 -6.79 6.80
C GLU A 503 28.80 -6.04 7.18
N GLY A 504 27.66 -6.72 7.18
CA GLY A 504 26.35 -6.12 7.38
C GLY A 504 26.05 -5.82 8.84
N LEU A 505 25.23 -4.80 9.10
CA LEU A 505 24.80 -4.39 10.43
C LEU A 505 23.33 -3.96 10.44
N ALA A 506 22.53 -4.51 11.35
CA ALA A 506 21.13 -4.13 11.53
C ALA A 506 20.78 -3.88 13.00
N TYR A 507 20.14 -2.75 13.31
CA TYR A 507 19.64 -2.46 14.65
C TYR A 507 18.34 -3.20 14.94
N ASN A 508 18.34 -3.99 16.01
CA ASN A 508 17.15 -4.64 16.54
C ASN A 508 16.57 -3.74 17.64
N PHE A 509 15.60 -2.92 17.27
CA PHE A 509 14.93 -2.00 18.20
C PHE A 509 14.05 -2.73 19.23
N ILE A 510 13.66 -3.99 18.98
CA ILE A 510 12.83 -4.78 19.90
C ILE A 510 13.60 -5.12 21.17
N ASP A 511 14.82 -5.64 21.01
CA ASP A 511 15.65 -6.11 22.13
C ASP A 511 16.77 -5.11 22.50
N ASN A 512 16.87 -4.00 21.77
CA ASN A 512 17.92 -3.00 21.86
C ASN A 512 19.33 -3.61 21.69
N THR A 513 19.49 -4.36 20.61
CA THR A 513 20.69 -5.12 20.23
C THR A 513 21.07 -4.82 18.77
N LEU A 514 22.18 -5.39 18.30
CA LEU A 514 22.59 -5.33 16.90
C LEU A 514 22.70 -6.75 16.34
N PHE A 515 22.24 -6.96 15.11
CA PHE A 515 22.70 -8.08 14.31
C PHE A 515 23.90 -7.64 13.46
N PHE A 516 24.86 -8.52 13.25
CA PHE A 516 25.93 -8.32 12.27
C PHE A 516 26.22 -9.60 11.48
N SER A 517 26.62 -9.46 10.23
CA SER A 517 27.06 -10.58 9.40
C SER A 517 28.59 -10.65 9.34
N SER A 518 29.08 -11.86 9.08
CA SER A 518 30.44 -12.05 8.59
C SER A 518 30.45 -12.89 7.33
N GLU A 519 31.20 -12.46 6.33
CA GLU A 519 31.32 -13.18 5.07
C GLU A 519 32.21 -14.44 5.19
N GLY A 520 33.09 -14.45 6.19
CA GLY A 520 34.03 -15.53 6.47
C GLY A 520 35.21 -15.57 5.50
N PHE A 521 35.98 -16.66 5.55
CA PHE A 521 37.12 -16.87 4.66
C PHE A 521 36.94 -18.18 3.91
N ALA A 522 37.01 -18.14 2.58
CA ALA A 522 36.90 -19.33 1.73
C ALA A 522 38.22 -19.62 1.02
N GLN A 523 39.29 -19.87 1.78
CA GLN A 523 40.60 -20.25 1.25
C GLN A 523 41.00 -21.66 1.72
N PRO A 524 41.67 -22.48 0.90
CA PRO A 524 42.06 -23.85 1.28
C PRO A 524 42.87 -23.96 2.59
N ASN A 525 43.56 -22.89 2.98
CA ASN A 525 44.39 -22.78 4.18
C ASN A 525 43.81 -21.89 5.28
N ASN A 526 42.66 -21.25 5.05
CA ASN A 526 41.93 -20.45 6.02
C ASN A 526 40.43 -20.52 5.69
N VAL A 527 39.72 -21.44 6.36
CA VAL A 527 38.27 -21.60 6.21
C VAL A 527 37.58 -21.13 7.47
N VAL A 528 36.85 -20.03 7.35
CA VAL A 528 35.91 -19.51 8.36
C VAL A 528 34.56 -19.44 7.68
N ASN A 529 33.55 -20.08 8.26
CA ASN A 529 32.21 -20.07 7.68
C ASN A 529 31.58 -18.67 7.82
N PRO A 530 30.74 -18.27 6.86
CA PRO A 530 29.89 -17.09 7.04
C PRO A 530 28.92 -17.33 8.20
N PHE A 531 28.52 -16.24 8.86
CA PHE A 531 27.53 -16.29 9.95
C PHE A 531 26.76 -14.98 10.04
N VAL A 532 25.64 -15.01 10.75
CA VAL A 532 24.94 -13.84 11.29
C VAL A 532 24.82 -14.02 12.79
N LYS A 533 25.11 -12.97 13.56
CA LYS A 533 25.07 -13.00 15.02
C LYS A 533 24.36 -11.80 15.58
N GLU A 534 23.69 -12.01 16.71
CA GLU A 534 23.17 -10.94 17.54
C GLU A 534 24.17 -10.60 18.65
N ILE A 535 24.35 -9.31 18.92
CA ILE A 535 25.24 -8.76 19.92
C ILE A 535 24.53 -7.69 20.76
N ALA A 536 24.92 -7.59 22.03
CA ALA A 536 24.58 -6.43 22.83
C ALA A 536 25.29 -5.18 22.29
N LEU A 537 24.75 -3.99 22.56
CA LEU A 537 25.40 -2.71 22.23
C LEU A 537 26.77 -2.53 22.93
N THR A 538 27.08 -3.35 23.92
CA THR A 538 28.39 -3.42 24.59
C THR A 538 29.38 -4.37 23.90
N GLY A 539 28.95 -5.05 22.83
CA GLY A 539 29.78 -5.89 21.96
C GLY A 539 29.77 -7.38 22.29
N GLU A 540 29.16 -7.81 23.40
CA GLU A 540 29.03 -9.23 23.74
C GLU A 540 28.10 -9.97 22.78
N GLN A 541 28.54 -11.14 22.28
CA GLN A 541 27.68 -12.06 21.54
C GLN A 541 26.51 -12.57 22.40
N ILE A 542 25.31 -12.51 21.84
CA ILE A 542 24.06 -13.04 22.42
C ILE A 542 23.75 -14.39 21.78
N GLU A 543 23.54 -14.41 20.47
CA GLU A 543 23.11 -15.60 19.72
C GLU A 543 23.73 -15.62 18.31
N GLU A 544 23.85 -16.82 17.73
CA GLU A 544 24.27 -17.03 16.34
C GLU A 544 23.09 -17.65 15.58
N LEU A 545 22.70 -17.03 14.47
CA LEU A 545 21.54 -17.43 13.68
C LEU A 545 21.85 -18.70 12.87
N GLU A 546 20.83 -19.51 12.63
CA GLU A 546 20.99 -20.71 11.80
C GLU A 546 21.33 -20.33 10.36
N LEU A 547 22.38 -20.95 9.80
CA LEU A 547 22.73 -20.81 8.39
C LEU A 547 22.90 -22.20 7.77
N SER A 548 22.25 -22.40 6.62
CA SER A 548 22.33 -23.67 5.90
C SER A 548 23.77 -23.99 5.49
N THR A 549 24.16 -25.25 5.64
CA THR A 549 25.51 -25.72 5.26
C THR A 549 25.82 -25.54 3.77
N LYS A 550 24.82 -25.27 2.92
CA LYS A 550 25.03 -24.95 1.49
C LYS A 550 25.88 -23.70 1.27
N PHE A 551 25.90 -22.80 2.27
CA PHE A 551 26.71 -21.58 2.27
C PHE A 551 28.14 -21.83 2.79
N PHE A 552 28.41 -22.96 3.44
CA PHE A 552 29.73 -23.23 4.04
C PHE A 552 30.76 -23.65 2.99
N PRO A 553 31.92 -22.96 2.90
CA PRO A 553 32.98 -23.32 1.97
C PRO A 553 33.50 -24.74 2.19
N SER A 554 33.55 -25.55 1.13
CA SER A 554 34.13 -26.89 1.18
C SER A 554 35.17 -27.13 0.08
N PHE A 555 36.21 -27.93 0.36
CA PHE A 555 37.37 -28.08 -0.52
C PHE A 555 37.79 -29.54 -0.76
N ALA A 556 38.27 -29.83 -1.98
CA ALA A 556 39.07 -31.00 -2.31
C ALA A 556 40.47 -30.58 -2.78
N GLY A 557 41.40 -30.49 -1.84
CA GLY A 557 42.71 -29.89 -2.10
C GLY A 557 42.55 -28.38 -2.28
N GLU A 558 43.08 -27.83 -3.38
CA GLU A 558 42.97 -26.40 -3.71
C GLU A 558 41.65 -26.03 -4.41
N ASN A 559 40.83 -27.03 -4.75
CA ASN A 559 39.58 -26.80 -5.49
C ASN A 559 38.41 -26.65 -4.50
N GLN A 560 37.77 -25.49 -4.50
CA GLN A 560 36.50 -25.30 -3.80
C GLN A 560 35.38 -26.09 -4.50
N LEU A 561 34.53 -26.74 -3.73
CA LEU A 561 33.44 -27.61 -4.20
C LEU A 561 32.05 -26.99 -3.99
N SER A 562 31.85 -26.23 -2.92
CA SER A 562 30.57 -25.62 -2.55
C SER A 562 30.78 -24.41 -1.63
N GLY A 563 29.68 -23.69 -1.35
CA GLY A 563 29.63 -22.59 -0.40
C GLY A 563 29.87 -21.22 -1.02
N VAL A 564 29.88 -20.20 -0.16
CA VAL A 564 30.27 -18.84 -0.52
C VAL A 564 31.69 -18.80 -1.04
N ARG A 565 31.98 -17.87 -1.95
CA ARG A 565 33.34 -17.66 -2.47
C ARG A 565 34.06 -16.68 -1.56
N ASN A 566 35.38 -16.65 -1.64
CA ASN A 566 36.17 -15.75 -0.80
C ASN A 566 35.90 -14.31 -1.23
N ASN A 567 35.62 -13.41 -0.28
CA ASN A 567 35.28 -12.02 -0.59
C ASN A 567 34.00 -11.92 -1.41
N LYS A 568 33.01 -12.78 -1.13
CA LYS A 568 31.71 -12.89 -1.81
C LYS A 568 30.67 -13.59 -0.89
N GLY A 569 30.83 -13.48 0.42
CA GLY A 569 29.96 -14.12 1.41
C GLY A 569 28.75 -13.26 1.74
N LEU A 570 28.31 -13.28 3.01
CA LEU A 570 27.14 -12.52 3.47
C LEU A 570 27.50 -11.05 3.71
N GLU A 571 27.09 -10.17 2.79
CA GLU A 571 27.44 -8.74 2.79
C GLU A 571 26.41 -7.89 3.52
N SER A 572 25.14 -8.04 3.14
CA SER A 572 24.07 -7.15 3.56
C SER A 572 23.36 -7.65 4.81
N LEU A 573 22.79 -6.74 5.60
CA LEU A 573 21.92 -7.11 6.71
C LEU A 573 20.90 -5.99 6.99
N SER A 574 19.60 -6.32 6.97
CA SER A 574 18.55 -5.34 7.25
C SER A 574 17.36 -5.97 7.97
N LEU A 575 16.81 -5.25 8.94
CA LEU A 575 15.55 -5.59 9.61
C LEU A 575 14.40 -4.79 8.99
N THR A 576 13.21 -5.36 8.87
CA THR A 576 11.99 -4.64 8.47
C THR A 576 11.57 -3.62 9.54
N PRO A 577 10.85 -2.53 9.18
CA PRO A 577 10.39 -1.53 10.14
C PRO A 577 9.50 -2.08 11.27
N ASP A 578 8.74 -3.15 11.00
CA ASP A 578 7.92 -3.82 12.01
C ASP A 578 8.74 -4.69 13.00
N GLY A 579 9.99 -5.01 12.65
CA GLY A 579 10.91 -5.83 13.43
C GLY A 579 10.68 -7.35 13.31
N GLU A 580 9.82 -7.80 12.40
CA GLU A 580 9.44 -9.22 12.31
C GLU A 580 10.35 -10.01 11.35
N THR A 581 10.94 -9.36 10.35
CA THR A 581 11.74 -10.01 9.30
C THR A 581 13.15 -9.46 9.22
N LEU A 582 14.15 -10.34 9.23
CA LEU A 582 15.56 -9.99 9.01
C LEU A 582 16.03 -10.54 7.65
N PHE A 583 16.67 -9.70 6.84
CA PHE A 583 17.22 -10.06 5.54
C PHE A 583 18.74 -10.03 5.56
N THR A 584 19.37 -10.99 4.89
CA THR A 584 20.79 -10.95 4.50
C THR A 584 20.94 -11.49 3.08
N ALA A 585 22.09 -11.30 2.45
CA ALA A 585 22.34 -11.85 1.13
C ALA A 585 23.82 -12.10 0.86
N THR A 586 24.08 -13.02 -0.06
CA THR A 586 25.44 -13.23 -0.58
C THR A 586 25.84 -12.14 -1.57
N GLU A 587 27.12 -11.76 -1.65
CA GLU A 587 27.57 -10.73 -2.61
C GLU A 587 27.35 -11.17 -4.08
N ASP A 588 27.61 -12.45 -4.35
CA ASP A 588 27.52 -13.05 -5.68
C ASP A 588 27.17 -14.55 -5.56
N THR A 589 27.31 -15.27 -6.66
CA THR A 589 26.93 -16.64 -6.91
C THR A 589 27.78 -17.60 -6.09
N ILE A 590 27.14 -18.39 -5.22
CA ILE A 590 27.81 -19.49 -4.51
C ILE A 590 28.32 -20.56 -5.50
N VAL A 591 29.34 -21.32 -5.09
CA VAL A 591 30.13 -22.17 -6.02
C VAL A 591 29.28 -23.14 -6.84
N GLN A 592 28.29 -23.77 -6.22
CA GLN A 592 27.46 -24.79 -6.86
C GLN A 592 26.34 -24.25 -7.75
N ASP A 593 26.12 -22.93 -7.81
CA ASP A 593 25.04 -22.33 -8.61
C ASP A 593 25.49 -21.85 -9.98
N GLY A 594 26.80 -21.66 -10.16
CA GLY A 594 27.39 -21.24 -11.42
C GLY A 594 28.58 -20.32 -11.25
N SER A 595 28.83 -19.52 -12.29
CA SER A 595 29.89 -18.51 -12.30
C SER A 595 29.47 -17.23 -11.59
N GLU A 596 30.44 -16.57 -10.99
CA GLU A 596 30.38 -15.15 -10.58
C GLU A 596 30.00 -14.23 -11.75
N ALA A 597 29.59 -13.01 -11.41
CA ALA A 597 29.41 -11.94 -12.37
C ALA A 597 30.69 -11.72 -13.18
N SER A 598 30.52 -11.49 -14.48
CA SER A 598 31.60 -11.23 -15.42
C SER A 598 31.24 -10.04 -16.31
N LEU A 599 32.11 -9.68 -17.26
CA LEU A 599 31.79 -8.64 -18.25
C LEU A 599 30.64 -9.02 -19.19
N GLU A 600 30.36 -10.33 -19.35
CA GLU A 600 29.39 -10.83 -20.33
C GLU A 600 28.13 -11.44 -19.67
N SER A 601 28.21 -11.77 -18.38
CA SER A 601 27.15 -12.51 -17.69
C SER A 601 26.93 -11.95 -16.28
N PRO A 602 25.66 -11.83 -15.84
CA PRO A 602 25.32 -11.47 -14.47
C PRO A 602 25.66 -12.59 -13.49
N GLY A 603 25.74 -12.22 -12.21
CA GLY A 603 25.76 -13.15 -11.08
C GLY A 603 24.35 -13.52 -10.61
N ARG A 604 24.26 -14.46 -9.67
CA ARG A 604 23.03 -14.97 -9.06
C ARG A 604 23.24 -15.13 -7.56
N ALA A 605 23.17 -14.02 -6.84
CA ALA A 605 23.22 -14.00 -5.38
C ALA A 605 21.96 -14.61 -4.77
N ARG A 606 22.04 -14.97 -3.48
CA ARG A 606 20.92 -15.50 -2.70
C ARG A 606 20.56 -14.51 -1.59
N ILE A 607 19.32 -14.04 -1.57
CA ILE A 607 18.73 -13.31 -0.44
C ILE A 607 18.13 -14.34 0.50
N ILE A 608 18.43 -14.24 1.79
CA ILE A 608 17.89 -15.09 2.86
C ILE A 608 16.97 -14.23 3.72
N GLN A 609 15.75 -14.70 3.92
CA GLN A 609 14.76 -14.08 4.79
C GLN A 609 14.59 -14.92 6.06
N TYR A 610 14.85 -14.29 7.20
CA TYR A 610 14.68 -14.87 8.54
C TYR A 610 13.40 -14.35 9.18
N ASP A 611 12.68 -15.25 9.85
CA ASP A 611 11.72 -14.86 10.89
C ASP A 611 12.50 -14.42 12.12
N ARG A 612 12.45 -13.14 12.48
CA ARG A 612 13.25 -12.59 13.58
C ARG A 612 12.86 -13.18 14.94
N PRO A 613 11.57 -13.39 15.30
CA PRO A 613 11.22 -14.02 16.57
C PRO A 613 11.82 -15.41 16.79
N SER A 614 11.83 -16.27 15.77
CA SER A 614 12.41 -17.61 15.87
C SER A 614 13.89 -17.68 15.48
N LEU A 615 14.43 -16.63 14.84
CA LEU A 615 15.77 -16.56 14.27
C LEU A 615 16.07 -17.65 13.23
N THR A 616 15.02 -18.13 12.53
CA THR A 616 15.14 -19.20 11.53
C THR A 616 14.93 -18.71 10.10
N PRO A 617 15.69 -19.22 9.11
CA PRO A 617 15.44 -18.93 7.70
C PRO A 617 14.06 -19.47 7.28
N GLN A 618 13.21 -18.61 6.70
CA GLN A 618 11.88 -18.95 6.20
C GLN A 618 11.85 -19.07 4.67
N SER A 619 12.55 -18.17 3.99
CA SER A 619 12.58 -18.11 2.54
C SER A 619 13.96 -17.74 2.02
N GLU A 620 14.21 -18.10 0.77
CA GLU A 620 15.43 -17.73 0.07
C GLU A 620 15.13 -17.40 -1.39
N PHE A 621 15.66 -16.31 -1.92
CA PHE A 621 15.34 -15.81 -3.26
C PHE A 621 16.59 -15.57 -4.09
N ILE A 622 16.45 -15.62 -5.42
CA ILE A 622 17.56 -15.35 -6.34
C ILE A 622 17.58 -13.89 -6.74
N TYR A 623 18.71 -13.24 -6.45
CA TYR A 623 18.98 -11.86 -6.82
C TYR A 623 19.93 -11.79 -8.03
N PRO A 624 19.53 -11.14 -9.14
CA PRO A 624 20.36 -11.01 -10.33
C PRO A 624 21.36 -9.85 -10.19
N VAL A 625 22.60 -10.18 -9.82
CA VAL A 625 23.72 -9.23 -9.73
C VAL A 625 24.12 -8.77 -11.13
N ASN A 626 24.22 -7.47 -11.38
CA ASN A 626 24.61 -6.97 -12.69
C ASN A 626 26.01 -7.45 -13.11
N ALA A 627 26.19 -7.59 -14.43
CA ALA A 627 27.50 -7.82 -15.03
C ALA A 627 28.48 -6.69 -14.67
N ILE A 628 29.78 -7.00 -14.68
CA ILE A 628 30.83 -6.01 -14.42
C ILE A 628 30.69 -4.84 -15.39
N ALA A 629 30.56 -3.63 -14.85
CA ALA A 629 30.14 -2.45 -15.61
C ALA A 629 31.13 -2.05 -16.72
N GLU A 630 32.44 -2.11 -16.43
CA GLU A 630 33.48 -1.78 -17.40
C GLU A 630 34.71 -2.70 -17.27
N PRO A 631 35.49 -2.90 -18.34
CA PRO A 631 36.72 -3.69 -18.26
C PRO A 631 37.84 -2.97 -17.51
N ALA A 632 38.66 -3.72 -16.78
CA ALA A 632 39.88 -3.20 -16.16
C ALA A 632 40.94 -2.82 -17.20
N ASN A 633 41.85 -1.91 -16.82
CA ASN A 633 42.99 -1.45 -17.60
C ASN A 633 44.27 -1.40 -16.74
N PRO A 634 45.26 -2.29 -16.99
CA PRO A 634 45.31 -3.29 -18.06
C PRO A 634 44.27 -4.41 -17.90
N ALA A 635 43.93 -5.10 -18.99
CA ALA A 635 42.79 -6.04 -19.07
C ALA A 635 42.83 -7.21 -18.07
N ASP A 636 44.02 -7.56 -17.57
CA ASP A 636 44.27 -8.61 -16.59
C ASP A 636 44.23 -8.12 -15.12
N ALA A 637 43.97 -6.83 -14.90
CA ALA A 637 43.81 -6.28 -13.57
C ALA A 637 42.46 -6.67 -12.92
N PHE A 638 42.38 -6.44 -11.60
CA PHE A 638 41.23 -6.79 -10.77
C PHE A 638 39.96 -6.06 -11.21
N LYS A 639 38.84 -6.78 -11.15
CA LYS A 639 37.49 -6.29 -11.44
C LYS A 639 36.46 -7.17 -10.75
N VAL A 640 35.35 -6.58 -10.35
CA VAL A 640 34.32 -7.26 -9.57
C VAL A 640 32.96 -6.57 -9.75
N SER A 641 31.89 -7.31 -9.48
CA SER A 641 30.51 -6.80 -9.32
C SER A 641 29.85 -7.59 -8.20
N GLY A 642 28.99 -6.96 -7.42
CA GLY A 642 28.41 -7.57 -6.23
C GLY A 642 27.17 -6.83 -5.72
N LEU A 643 26.26 -7.57 -5.08
CA LEU A 643 25.25 -7.03 -4.18
C LEU A 643 25.93 -6.72 -2.84
N VAL A 644 26.02 -5.45 -2.46
CA VAL A 644 26.79 -5.05 -1.27
C VAL A 644 25.90 -4.65 -0.09
N GLU A 645 24.66 -4.19 -0.34
CA GLU A 645 23.74 -3.86 0.76
C GLU A 645 22.28 -4.09 0.39
N LEU A 646 21.47 -4.35 1.41
CA LEU A 646 20.01 -4.40 1.38
C LEU A 646 19.45 -3.49 2.46
N LEU A 647 18.30 -2.88 2.17
CA LEU A 647 17.55 -2.09 3.13
C LEU A 647 16.08 -2.45 2.98
N ALA A 648 15.54 -3.13 3.96
CA ALA A 648 14.15 -3.57 3.96
C ALA A 648 13.23 -2.36 4.12
N ILE A 649 12.28 -2.22 3.20
CA ILE A 649 11.17 -1.27 3.31
C ILE A 649 10.00 -1.95 4.01
N ASP A 650 9.73 -3.19 3.60
CA ASP A 650 8.78 -4.11 4.20
C ASP A 650 9.22 -5.57 3.94
N GLU A 651 8.36 -6.55 4.22
CA GLU A 651 8.64 -7.97 4.07
C GLU A 651 8.73 -8.48 2.61
N GLN A 652 8.34 -7.65 1.62
CA GLN A 652 8.35 -7.94 0.18
C GLN A 652 9.20 -6.97 -0.64
N ASN A 653 9.42 -5.74 -0.15
CA ASN A 653 10.08 -4.67 -0.88
C ASN A 653 11.35 -4.23 -0.16
N LEU A 654 12.44 -4.13 -0.91
CA LEU A 654 13.73 -3.69 -0.39
C LEU A 654 14.37 -2.70 -1.35
N LEU A 655 15.30 -1.90 -0.84
CA LEU A 655 16.33 -1.27 -1.64
C LEU A 655 17.54 -2.19 -1.69
N SER A 656 18.21 -2.25 -2.84
CA SER A 656 19.49 -2.95 -2.99
C SER A 656 20.56 -2.02 -3.54
N LEU A 657 21.76 -2.15 -2.98
CA LEU A 657 22.94 -1.45 -3.45
C LEU A 657 23.86 -2.45 -4.18
N GLU A 658 24.20 -2.13 -5.42
CA GLU A 658 25.21 -2.88 -6.16
C GLU A 658 26.44 -2.04 -6.42
N ARG A 659 27.58 -2.71 -6.34
CA ARG A 659 28.87 -2.13 -6.65
C ARG A 659 29.56 -2.95 -7.73
N SER A 660 30.04 -2.25 -8.76
CA SER A 660 31.06 -2.78 -9.67
C SER A 660 32.34 -1.94 -9.60
N PHE A 661 33.50 -2.61 -9.59
CA PHE A 661 34.80 -1.95 -9.60
C PHE A 661 35.70 -2.54 -10.69
N SER A 662 36.46 -1.68 -11.36
CA SER A 662 37.50 -2.07 -12.31
C SER A 662 38.76 -1.22 -12.15
N VAL A 663 39.91 -1.87 -11.92
CA VAL A 663 41.20 -1.17 -11.85
C VAL A 663 41.47 -0.43 -13.16
N GLY A 664 41.73 0.88 -13.07
CA GLY A 664 41.97 1.72 -14.25
C GLY A 664 40.71 2.04 -15.06
N GLY A 665 39.53 1.78 -14.48
CA GLY A 665 38.23 2.23 -14.96
C GLY A 665 38.09 3.75 -14.94
N THR A 666 37.01 4.24 -15.54
CA THR A 666 36.70 5.68 -15.67
C THR A 666 35.40 6.10 -15.00
N ALA A 667 34.60 5.15 -14.51
CA ALA A 667 33.40 5.43 -13.73
C ALA A 667 33.71 6.12 -12.38
N GLY A 668 32.69 6.70 -11.75
CA GLY A 668 32.78 7.38 -10.45
C GLY A 668 33.72 8.59 -10.47
N GLU A 669 33.72 9.37 -11.55
CA GLU A 669 34.70 10.46 -11.78
C GLU A 669 36.17 9.98 -11.75
N GLY A 670 36.41 8.75 -12.21
CA GLY A 670 37.74 8.16 -12.35
C GLY A 670 38.22 7.35 -11.16
N THR A 671 37.36 7.06 -10.17
CA THR A 671 37.63 6.09 -9.10
C THR A 671 37.55 4.65 -9.61
N GLY A 672 36.81 4.41 -10.69
CA GLY A 672 36.59 3.08 -11.28
C GLY A 672 35.44 2.31 -10.63
N PHE A 673 34.65 2.96 -9.75
CA PHE A 673 33.44 2.40 -9.15
C PHE A 673 32.19 2.79 -9.95
N THR A 674 31.27 1.85 -10.07
CA THR A 674 29.89 2.06 -10.52
C THR A 674 28.99 1.58 -9.39
N ILE A 675 28.22 2.48 -8.80
CA ILE A 675 27.28 2.20 -7.72
C ILE A 675 25.86 2.37 -8.26
N LEU A 676 25.02 1.37 -8.04
CA LEU A 676 23.64 1.35 -8.52
C LEU A 676 22.71 1.05 -7.35
N LEU A 677 21.77 1.94 -7.11
CA LEU A 677 20.68 1.74 -6.14
C LEU A 677 19.43 1.29 -6.88
N HIS A 678 18.82 0.21 -6.42
CA HIS A 678 17.62 -0.36 -7.02
C HIS A 678 16.51 -0.52 -5.97
N HIS A 679 15.27 -0.52 -6.44
CA HIS A 679 14.14 -1.10 -5.74
C HIS A 679 14.00 -2.56 -6.16
N ILE A 680 13.73 -3.45 -5.22
CA ILE A 680 13.54 -4.87 -5.48
C ILE A 680 12.23 -5.34 -4.86
N SER A 681 11.50 -6.19 -5.59
CA SER A 681 10.30 -6.86 -5.09
C SER A 681 10.51 -8.37 -5.09
N LEU A 682 10.18 -8.98 -3.95
CA LEU A 682 10.17 -10.43 -3.75
C LEU A 682 8.88 -11.07 -4.28
N ASP A 683 7.88 -10.28 -4.68
CA ASP A 683 6.62 -10.81 -5.20
C ASP A 683 6.84 -11.66 -6.46
N GLY A 684 6.15 -12.79 -6.54
CA GLY A 684 6.29 -13.77 -7.61
C GLY A 684 7.66 -14.49 -7.70
N ALA A 685 8.65 -14.13 -6.88
CA ALA A 685 9.97 -14.76 -6.89
C ALA A 685 9.91 -16.21 -6.39
N THR A 686 10.74 -17.09 -6.99
CA THR A 686 10.78 -18.49 -6.59
C THR A 686 11.54 -18.63 -5.27
N ASN A 687 10.87 -19.16 -4.23
CA ASN A 687 11.55 -19.57 -3.00
C ASN A 687 12.43 -20.81 -3.24
N VAL A 688 13.73 -20.68 -3.04
CA VAL A 688 14.77 -21.71 -3.27
C VAL A 688 15.41 -22.21 -1.98
N ILE A 689 14.79 -21.99 -0.82
CA ILE A 689 15.34 -22.38 0.49
C ILE A 689 15.72 -23.86 0.58
N ASP A 690 14.94 -24.75 -0.04
CA ASP A 690 15.20 -26.20 -0.06
C ASP A 690 16.21 -26.63 -1.15
N ALA A 691 16.65 -25.71 -2.02
CA ALA A 691 17.56 -26.01 -3.11
C ALA A 691 19.03 -25.85 -2.67
N GLU A 692 19.76 -26.98 -2.61
CA GLU A 692 21.22 -27.00 -2.42
C GLU A 692 21.98 -26.31 -3.57
N SER A 693 21.42 -26.36 -4.77
CA SER A 693 21.92 -25.70 -5.98
C SER A 693 20.76 -25.34 -6.91
N ILE A 694 20.86 -24.19 -7.58
CA ILE A 694 19.94 -23.76 -8.64
C ILE A 694 20.48 -24.03 -10.05
N ASP A 695 21.65 -24.68 -10.20
CA ASP A 695 22.19 -24.99 -11.53
C ASP A 695 21.25 -25.95 -12.29
N GLY A 696 20.79 -25.51 -13.46
CA GLY A 696 19.82 -26.24 -14.27
C GLY A 696 18.38 -26.22 -13.75
N MET A 697 18.07 -25.42 -12.72
CA MET A 697 16.71 -25.17 -12.23
C MET A 697 16.07 -24.00 -12.99
N GLU A 698 14.78 -24.10 -13.29
CA GLU A 698 13.99 -22.93 -13.71
C GLU A 698 13.60 -22.14 -12.46
N VAL A 699 14.07 -20.91 -12.36
CA VAL A 699 13.83 -20.01 -11.22
C VAL A 699 13.38 -18.65 -11.75
N THR A 700 12.35 -18.09 -11.12
CA THR A 700 11.99 -16.68 -11.29
C THR A 700 12.78 -15.88 -10.25
N PRO A 701 13.74 -15.03 -10.65
CA PRO A 701 14.46 -14.15 -9.73
C PRO A 701 13.55 -13.03 -9.21
N VAL A 702 14.01 -12.29 -8.21
CA VAL A 702 13.33 -11.09 -7.73
C VAL A 702 13.21 -10.04 -8.84
N GLU A 703 12.14 -9.26 -8.82
CA GLU A 703 12.02 -8.11 -9.71
C GLU A 703 12.91 -6.97 -9.23
N LYS A 704 13.56 -6.28 -10.16
CA LYS A 704 14.59 -5.29 -9.87
C LYS A 704 14.44 -4.08 -10.80
N ARG A 705 14.32 -2.89 -10.20
CA ARG A 705 14.15 -1.60 -10.88
C ARG A 705 15.25 -0.63 -10.45
N LEU A 706 16.01 -0.08 -11.39
CA LEU A 706 17.04 0.92 -11.08
C LEU A 706 16.41 2.23 -10.61
N LEU A 707 16.88 2.76 -9.48
CA LEU A 707 16.48 4.06 -8.94
C LEU A 707 17.53 5.14 -9.23
N LEU A 708 18.81 4.81 -9.04
CA LEU A 708 19.90 5.77 -9.22
C LEU A 708 21.19 5.07 -9.67
N ASP A 709 21.78 5.57 -10.75
CA ASP A 709 23.19 5.35 -11.08
C ASP A 709 24.01 6.51 -10.50
N PHE A 710 24.92 6.22 -9.59
CA PHE A 710 25.65 7.26 -8.86
C PHE A 710 26.62 8.04 -9.76
N ASN A 711 26.92 7.53 -10.96
CA ASN A 711 27.66 8.31 -11.96
C ASN A 711 26.91 9.59 -12.37
N ASP A 712 25.59 9.62 -12.26
CA ASP A 712 24.77 10.79 -12.61
C ASP A 712 24.91 11.94 -11.60
N LEU A 713 25.48 11.69 -10.42
CA LEU A 713 25.72 12.71 -9.39
C LEU A 713 26.87 13.66 -9.76
N ASN A 714 27.74 13.27 -10.70
CA ASN A 714 28.91 14.05 -11.11
C ASN A 714 29.83 14.46 -9.94
N ILE A 715 29.97 13.58 -8.94
CA ILE A 715 30.91 13.69 -7.83
C ILE A 715 31.83 12.45 -7.81
N PRO A 716 33.01 12.51 -7.17
CA PRO A 716 33.78 11.31 -6.89
C PRO A 716 32.99 10.36 -6.00
N ILE A 717 32.82 9.11 -6.45
CA ILE A 717 32.14 8.05 -5.72
C ILE A 717 33.17 6.98 -5.36
N ASP A 718 33.35 6.73 -4.06
CA ASP A 718 34.26 5.69 -3.55
C ASP A 718 33.51 4.35 -3.33
N ASN A 719 34.04 3.46 -2.49
CA ASN A 719 33.50 2.13 -2.24
C ASN A 719 32.19 2.14 -1.41
N VAL A 720 31.08 2.64 -1.96
CA VAL A 720 29.80 2.70 -1.22
C VAL A 720 29.26 1.28 -0.97
N GLU A 721 29.14 0.93 0.31
CA GLU A 721 28.82 -0.46 0.74
C GLU A 721 27.78 -0.53 1.85
N GLY A 722 27.45 0.57 2.56
CA GLY A 722 26.40 0.58 3.57
C GLY A 722 25.30 1.61 3.29
N MET A 723 24.06 1.33 3.70
CA MET A 723 22.94 2.27 3.65
C MET A 723 21.94 2.09 4.79
N THR A 724 21.30 3.19 5.20
CA THR A 724 20.22 3.16 6.19
C THR A 724 19.23 4.30 6.00
N LEU A 725 18.00 4.11 6.46
CA LEU A 725 17.05 5.21 6.65
C LEU A 725 17.40 5.98 7.93
N GLY A 726 17.16 7.28 7.92
CA GLY A 726 17.32 8.15 9.08
C GLY A 726 16.04 8.94 9.41
N PRO A 727 16.15 10.08 10.10
CA PRO A 727 15.00 10.91 10.45
C PRO A 727 14.31 11.49 9.20
N VAL A 728 13.07 11.95 9.40
CA VAL A 728 12.37 12.76 8.38
C VAL A 728 13.05 14.12 8.31
N LEU A 729 13.41 14.54 7.10
CA LEU A 729 14.07 15.81 6.85
C LEU A 729 13.09 16.98 6.97
N PRO A 730 13.57 18.23 7.17
CA PRO A 730 12.71 19.41 7.28
C PRO A 730 11.81 19.69 6.06
N ASN A 731 12.13 19.11 4.91
CA ASN A 731 11.34 19.20 3.68
C ASN A 731 10.27 18.10 3.55
N GLY A 732 10.15 17.19 4.53
CA GLY A 732 9.18 16.09 4.57
C GLY A 732 9.68 14.76 4.00
N GLN A 733 10.84 14.73 3.34
CA GLN A 733 11.39 13.50 2.76
C GLN A 733 12.03 12.62 3.85
N LYS A 734 12.00 11.29 3.69
CA LYS A 734 12.80 10.39 4.56
C LYS A 734 14.27 10.52 4.16
N SER A 735 15.19 10.62 5.11
CA SER A 735 16.62 10.62 4.78
C SER A 735 17.10 9.20 4.46
N LEU A 736 17.84 9.03 3.36
CA LEU A 736 18.63 7.84 3.05
C LEU A 736 20.12 8.20 3.16
N ILE A 737 20.81 7.57 4.11
CA ILE A 737 22.23 7.80 4.38
C ILE A 737 23.01 6.61 3.84
N LEU A 738 24.08 6.87 3.09
CA LEU A 738 25.01 5.84 2.63
C LEU A 738 26.41 6.10 3.17
N VAL A 739 27.18 5.03 3.35
CA VAL A 739 28.59 5.07 3.77
C VAL A 739 29.46 4.33 2.77
N ALA A 740 30.62 4.92 2.48
CA ALA A 740 31.66 4.33 1.67
C ALA A 740 32.84 3.86 2.50
N ASP A 741 33.21 2.62 2.24
CA ASP A 741 34.46 2.04 2.68
C ASP A 741 35.64 2.72 1.97
N ASN A 742 36.76 2.81 2.67
CA ASN A 742 38.02 3.30 2.13
C ASN A 742 39.06 2.18 1.94
N ASP A 743 38.73 0.92 2.23
CA ASP A 743 39.60 -0.27 2.24
C ASP A 743 40.90 -0.07 3.04
N PHE A 744 40.91 0.88 3.98
CA PHE A 744 42.10 1.41 4.64
C PHE A 744 43.24 1.83 3.68
N SER A 745 42.88 2.31 2.49
CA SER A 745 43.79 2.79 1.45
C SER A 745 44.30 4.19 1.76
N GLU A 746 45.59 4.47 1.52
CA GLU A 746 46.17 5.82 1.71
C GLU A 746 45.58 6.89 0.76
N THR A 747 44.80 6.49 -0.24
CA THR A 747 44.29 7.37 -1.29
C THR A 747 42.77 7.44 -1.40
N ARG A 748 42.04 6.60 -0.63
CA ARG A 748 40.56 6.60 -0.59
C ARG A 748 40.08 7.30 0.67
N SER A 749 38.92 7.93 0.62
CA SER A 749 38.36 8.63 1.79
C SER A 749 37.11 7.90 2.26
N THR A 750 36.87 7.87 3.57
CA THR A 750 35.55 7.47 4.06
C THR A 750 34.56 8.57 3.69
N GLN A 751 33.47 8.21 3.02
CA GLN A 751 32.48 9.16 2.49
C GLN A 751 31.11 8.81 3.06
N PHE A 752 30.35 9.82 3.46
CA PHE A 752 28.93 9.71 3.77
C PHE A 752 28.14 10.51 2.75
N LEU A 753 27.06 9.95 2.24
CA LEU A 753 26.17 10.58 1.27
C LEU A 753 24.76 10.66 1.86
N LEU A 754 24.07 11.78 1.64
CA LEU A 754 22.68 11.97 2.02
C LEU A 754 21.81 12.13 0.78
N PHE A 755 20.71 11.38 0.77
CA PHE A 755 19.61 11.57 -0.17
C PHE A 755 18.31 11.85 0.58
N GLY A 756 17.51 12.77 0.05
CA GLY A 756 16.10 12.87 0.37
C GLY A 756 15.35 11.86 -0.48
N LEU A 757 14.61 10.99 0.16
CA LEU A 757 13.91 9.89 -0.46
C LEU A 757 12.40 10.11 -0.31
N ASP A 758 11.74 10.34 -1.44
CA ASP A 758 10.28 10.28 -1.55
C ASP A 758 9.88 8.80 -1.66
N LEU A 759 9.85 8.13 -0.51
CA LEU A 759 9.24 6.82 -0.39
C LEU A 759 7.73 7.02 -0.37
N ASP A 760 7.09 6.80 -1.51
CA ASP A 760 5.68 6.45 -1.56
C ASP A 760 5.56 4.98 -2.03
N LEU A 761 6.24 4.10 -1.28
CA LEU A 761 6.07 2.65 -1.35
C LEU A 761 5.00 2.29 -0.33
N THR A 762 3.84 1.93 -0.84
CA THR A 762 2.61 1.70 -0.09
C THR A 762 2.73 0.46 0.81
N SER A 763 3.12 0.65 2.07
CA SER A 763 2.57 0.02 3.29
C SER A 763 3.58 0.09 4.44
N SER A 764 3.70 1.25 5.07
CA SER A 764 4.26 1.37 6.42
C SER A 764 3.83 2.73 6.93
N GLU A 765 2.54 2.86 7.27
CA GLU A 765 2.20 3.92 8.21
C GLU A 765 2.99 3.63 9.48
N THR A 766 3.82 4.58 9.91
CA THR A 766 4.26 4.61 11.30
C THR A 766 3.00 4.46 12.16
N PRO A 767 2.88 3.41 12.98
CA PRO A 767 1.67 3.17 13.77
C PRO A 767 1.25 4.42 14.52
N ALA A 768 0.02 4.90 14.29
CA ALA A 768 -0.48 6.09 14.98
C ALA A 768 -0.37 5.86 16.50
N THR A 769 0.32 6.76 17.19
CA THR A 769 0.51 6.65 18.65
C THR A 769 -0.61 7.38 19.38
N ILE A 770 -1.39 6.62 20.14
CA ILE A 770 -2.48 7.09 20.99
C ILE A 770 -1.98 7.12 22.43
N PHE A 771 -2.17 8.25 23.10
CA PHE A 771 -1.80 8.43 24.50
C PHE A 771 -3.07 8.52 25.34
N GLY A 772 -3.12 7.73 26.41
CA GLY A 772 -4.04 7.93 27.51
C GLY A 772 -3.57 9.03 28.46
N THR A 773 -4.18 9.03 29.63
CA THR A 773 -4.05 10.02 30.67
C THR A 773 -3.56 9.35 31.96
N PRO A 774 -3.20 10.13 33.00
CA PRO A 774 -2.92 9.57 34.32
C PRO A 774 -4.18 9.19 35.13
N GLU A 775 -5.37 9.17 34.52
CA GLU A 775 -6.63 8.71 35.11
C GLU A 775 -7.08 7.43 34.39
N ALA A 776 -8.06 6.71 34.96
CA ALA A 776 -8.62 5.53 34.31
C ALA A 776 -9.28 5.87 32.96
N ASP A 777 -8.72 5.31 31.88
CA ASP A 777 -9.16 5.49 30.51
C ASP A 777 -9.86 4.24 29.94
N SER A 778 -10.58 4.44 28.85
CA SER A 778 -11.30 3.37 28.15
C SER A 778 -11.09 3.53 26.66
N PHE A 779 -10.49 2.53 26.04
CA PHE A 779 -10.23 2.44 24.62
C PHE A 779 -11.00 1.24 24.06
N ASP A 780 -11.89 1.48 23.10
CA ASP A 780 -12.74 0.44 22.52
C ASP A 780 -12.75 0.60 21.01
N SER A 781 -12.14 -0.37 20.32
CA SER A 781 -12.01 -0.39 18.86
C SER A 781 -13.36 -0.41 18.11
N GLU A 782 -14.45 -0.84 18.75
CA GLU A 782 -15.79 -0.88 18.14
C GLU A 782 -16.62 0.38 18.39
N VAL A 783 -16.19 1.23 19.34
CA VAL A 783 -16.93 2.43 19.72
C VAL A 783 -16.17 3.66 19.27
N PRO A 784 -16.56 4.31 18.16
CA PRO A 784 -15.91 5.51 17.70
C PRO A 784 -15.92 6.58 18.80
N ASP A 785 -14.73 6.99 19.22
CA ASP A 785 -14.53 8.06 20.18
C ASP A 785 -13.55 9.12 19.65
N ASN A 786 -13.24 10.12 20.47
CA ASN A 786 -12.34 11.20 20.08
C ASN A 786 -10.86 10.88 20.40
N THR A 787 -10.53 9.66 20.82
CA THR A 787 -9.14 9.28 21.13
C THR A 787 -8.35 8.98 19.86
N GLY A 788 -9.04 8.63 18.76
CA GLY A 788 -8.40 8.20 17.52
C GLY A 788 -7.94 6.74 17.54
N PHE A 789 -8.30 5.97 18.58
CA PHE A 789 -8.00 4.56 18.67
C PHE A 789 -8.98 3.73 17.82
N THR A 790 -8.45 2.98 16.87
CA THR A 790 -9.16 2.11 15.93
C THR A 790 -8.80 0.64 16.09
N GLY A 791 -7.78 0.33 16.89
CA GLY A 791 -7.33 -1.04 17.12
C GLY A 791 -6.70 -1.72 15.91
N THR A 792 -6.18 -0.94 14.94
CA THR A 792 -5.51 -1.48 13.74
C THR A 792 -4.16 -0.81 13.53
N GLN A 793 -3.06 -1.55 13.71
CA GLN A 793 -1.69 -1.07 13.48
C GLN A 793 -1.36 0.24 14.24
N GLN A 794 -1.79 0.35 15.50
CA GLN A 794 -1.54 1.54 16.33
C GLN A 794 -0.63 1.22 17.53
N ILE A 795 0.03 2.25 18.06
CA ILE A 795 0.67 2.19 19.37
C ILE A 795 -0.29 2.83 20.38
N LEU A 796 -0.69 2.11 21.42
CA LEU A 796 -1.49 2.67 22.51
C LEU A 796 -0.65 2.68 23.79
N LEU A 797 -0.51 3.84 24.41
CA LEU A 797 0.15 4.04 25.70
C LEU A 797 -0.89 4.59 26.68
N THR A 798 -1.51 3.74 27.51
CA THR A 798 -2.63 4.18 28.36
C THR A 798 -2.15 5.03 29.54
N GLY A 799 -1.02 4.66 30.14
CA GLY A 799 -0.32 5.49 31.12
C GLY A 799 -0.47 4.98 32.56
N SER A 800 -1.18 5.72 33.41
CA SER A 800 -1.41 5.31 34.80
C SER A 800 -2.89 5.38 35.09
N GLY A 801 -3.45 4.40 35.78
CA GLY A 801 -4.89 4.32 35.95
C GLY A 801 -5.34 2.88 35.88
N ASN A 802 -6.61 2.63 36.18
CA ASN A 802 -7.18 1.31 35.92
C ASN A 802 -7.87 1.39 34.56
N ASP A 803 -7.11 1.13 33.51
CA ASP A 803 -7.50 1.33 32.13
C ASP A 803 -8.21 0.09 31.56
N SER A 804 -9.06 0.33 30.57
CA SER A 804 -9.76 -0.74 29.84
C SER A 804 -9.49 -0.60 28.35
N VAL A 805 -9.01 -1.67 27.72
CA VAL A 805 -8.72 -1.72 26.28
C VAL A 805 -9.47 -2.90 25.66
N ASP A 806 -10.27 -2.66 24.63
CA ASP A 806 -10.96 -3.69 23.87
C ASP A 806 -10.59 -3.63 22.38
N VAL A 807 -9.79 -4.61 21.96
CA VAL A 807 -9.39 -4.85 20.56
C VAL A 807 -9.83 -6.24 20.10
N SER A 808 -10.84 -6.84 20.75
CA SER A 808 -11.25 -8.22 20.52
C SER A 808 -11.78 -8.47 19.11
N LEU A 809 -12.40 -7.47 18.49
CA LEU A 809 -12.97 -7.52 17.14
C LEU A 809 -12.19 -6.66 16.12
N ALA A 810 -11.07 -6.08 16.55
CA ALA A 810 -10.23 -5.25 15.69
C ALA A 810 -9.33 -6.11 14.78
N PRO A 811 -8.93 -5.59 13.60
CA PRO A 811 -7.94 -6.22 12.73
C PRO A 811 -6.59 -6.55 13.41
N GLY A 812 -6.21 -5.80 14.45
CA GLY A 812 -5.07 -6.13 15.31
C GLY A 812 -3.76 -5.48 14.89
N SER A 813 -2.65 -6.17 15.14
CA SER A 813 -1.28 -5.67 14.85
C SER A 813 -0.90 -4.40 15.63
N ASN A 814 -1.47 -4.22 16.83
CA ASN A 814 -1.18 -3.08 17.68
C ASN A 814 0.00 -3.35 18.63
N ARG A 815 0.62 -2.27 19.12
CA ARG A 815 1.51 -2.28 20.28
C ARG A 815 0.79 -1.60 21.44
N LEU A 816 0.44 -2.36 22.47
CA LEU A 816 -0.34 -1.90 23.61
C LEU A 816 0.54 -1.89 24.85
N ASP A 817 0.72 -0.72 25.46
CA ASP A 817 1.34 -0.53 26.77
C ASP A 817 0.27 -0.01 27.74
N LEU A 818 -0.14 -0.85 28.69
CA LEU A 818 -1.17 -0.51 29.68
C LEU A 818 -0.57 0.23 30.90
N GLY A 819 0.76 0.26 31.00
CA GLY A 819 1.45 1.09 31.96
C GLY A 819 1.37 0.61 33.40
N SER A 820 0.56 1.26 34.25
CA SER A 820 0.59 1.03 35.69
C SER A 820 -0.76 1.13 36.37
N ASP A 821 -0.90 0.39 37.47
CA ASP A 821 -2.14 0.06 38.19
C ASP A 821 -2.85 -1.13 37.52
N ASN A 822 -4.11 -1.43 37.86
CA ASN A 822 -4.72 -2.69 37.48
C ASN A 822 -5.62 -2.53 36.25
N ASP A 823 -5.18 -3.09 35.13
CA ASP A 823 -5.75 -2.89 33.81
C ASP A 823 -6.54 -4.09 33.30
N LEU A 824 -7.40 -3.82 32.32
CA LEU A 824 -8.27 -4.78 31.67
C LEU A 824 -8.08 -4.75 30.16
N LEU A 825 -7.70 -5.88 29.55
CA LEU A 825 -7.52 -5.97 28.10
C LEU A 825 -8.30 -7.13 27.49
N PHE A 826 -8.98 -6.88 26.38
CA PHE A 826 -9.51 -7.90 25.45
C PHE A 826 -8.68 -7.89 24.16
N ALA A 827 -7.82 -8.90 24.00
CA ALA A 827 -6.62 -8.80 23.17
C ALA A 827 -6.81 -9.18 21.69
N GLY A 828 -7.92 -9.80 21.28
CA GLY A 828 -8.18 -10.11 19.87
C GLY A 828 -7.01 -10.81 19.15
N THR A 829 -6.51 -10.21 18.06
CA THR A 829 -5.56 -10.86 17.14
C THR A 829 -4.26 -10.08 16.95
N ASN A 830 -3.12 -10.78 16.88
CA ASN A 830 -1.81 -10.27 16.42
C ASN A 830 -1.25 -9.05 17.17
N ASN A 831 -1.53 -8.85 18.45
CA ASN A 831 -1.04 -7.70 19.22
C ASN A 831 0.26 -8.00 19.98
N ARG A 832 1.06 -6.96 20.23
CA ARG A 832 2.17 -6.95 21.19
C ARG A 832 1.72 -6.18 22.43
N ILE A 833 1.75 -6.83 23.59
CA ILE A 833 1.11 -6.32 24.81
C ILE A 833 2.12 -6.29 25.95
N LEU A 834 2.28 -5.10 26.54
CA LEU A 834 2.93 -4.87 27.83
C LEU A 834 1.84 -4.44 28.81
N ALA A 835 1.47 -5.30 29.76
CA ALA A 835 0.46 -4.93 30.76
C ALA A 835 1.05 -4.02 31.85
N GLY A 836 2.29 -4.27 32.25
CA GLY A 836 3.11 -3.29 32.96
C GLY A 836 3.21 -3.59 34.45
N SER A 837 2.65 -2.76 35.32
CA SER A 837 2.71 -3.00 36.77
C SER A 837 1.36 -2.89 37.43
N GLY A 838 0.90 -3.94 38.10
CA GLY A 838 -0.43 -4.03 38.69
C GLY A 838 -0.89 -5.47 38.73
N ASP A 839 -2.10 -5.72 39.22
CA ASP A 839 -2.73 -7.03 39.06
C ASP A 839 -3.66 -6.97 37.84
N ASP A 840 -3.15 -7.31 36.66
CA ASP A 840 -3.82 -7.09 35.39
C ASP A 840 -4.70 -8.26 34.95
N THR A 841 -5.71 -7.99 34.14
CA THR A 841 -6.62 -9.00 33.59
C THR A 841 -6.67 -8.95 32.08
N ILE A 842 -6.14 -9.99 31.44
CA ILE A 842 -5.94 -10.04 29.99
C ILE A 842 -6.72 -11.22 29.41
N PHE A 843 -7.68 -10.91 28.53
CA PHE A 843 -8.50 -11.87 27.83
C PHE A 843 -7.91 -12.20 26.45
N LEU A 844 -7.38 -13.41 26.33
CA LEU A 844 -6.67 -13.93 25.15
C LEU A 844 -7.48 -14.99 24.39
N GLY A 845 -8.69 -15.30 24.89
CA GLY A 845 -9.52 -16.40 24.40
C GLY A 845 -10.34 -16.09 23.14
N SER A 846 -10.42 -14.84 22.69
CA SER A 846 -11.21 -14.42 21.52
C SER A 846 -10.34 -14.04 20.32
N GLY A 847 -10.92 -14.09 19.11
CA GLY A 847 -10.26 -13.65 17.88
C GLY A 847 -9.28 -14.67 17.28
N GLY A 848 -8.37 -14.20 16.41
CA GLY A 848 -7.38 -15.04 15.73
C GLY A 848 -6.22 -15.52 16.60
N GLY A 849 -5.99 -14.89 17.77
CA GLY A 849 -4.88 -15.18 18.66
C GLY A 849 -3.55 -14.61 18.18
N ASN A 850 -2.44 -15.34 18.37
CA ASN A 850 -1.07 -14.91 18.02
C ASN A 850 -0.63 -13.58 18.66
N ASN A 851 -1.14 -13.29 19.86
CA ASN A 851 -0.65 -12.16 20.64
C ASN A 851 0.66 -12.54 21.36
N VAL A 852 1.59 -11.59 21.52
CA VAL A 852 2.74 -11.74 22.43
C VAL A 852 2.53 -10.82 23.62
N VAL A 853 2.55 -11.38 24.82
CA VAL A 853 2.12 -10.72 26.05
C VAL A 853 3.22 -10.80 27.11
N THR A 854 3.51 -9.67 27.74
CA THR A 854 4.30 -9.57 28.96
C THR A 854 3.39 -9.00 30.04
N GLY A 855 3.14 -9.76 31.12
CA GLY A 855 2.31 -9.32 32.25
C GLY A 855 3.00 -8.21 33.04
N GLY A 856 4.29 -8.40 33.32
CA GLY A 856 5.10 -7.47 34.07
C GLY A 856 5.06 -7.74 35.57
N ASN A 857 4.88 -6.70 36.39
CA ASN A 857 4.95 -6.83 37.84
C ASN A 857 3.55 -6.87 38.47
N GLY A 858 3.22 -7.99 39.10
CA GLY A 858 2.06 -8.13 39.98
C GLY A 858 1.40 -9.49 39.77
N SER A 859 0.20 -9.69 40.29
CA SER A 859 -0.52 -10.97 40.17
C SER A 859 -1.47 -10.95 38.99
N ASP A 860 -0.97 -11.34 37.81
CA ASP A 860 -1.67 -11.18 36.55
C ASP A 860 -2.56 -12.38 36.21
N GLN A 861 -3.62 -12.11 35.44
CA GLN A 861 -4.58 -13.10 34.99
C GLN A 861 -4.65 -13.17 33.47
N PHE A 862 -4.23 -14.31 32.91
CA PHE A 862 -4.27 -14.59 31.48
C PHE A 862 -5.43 -15.55 31.15
N TRP A 863 -6.54 -15.04 30.64
CA TRP A 863 -7.73 -15.82 30.32
C TRP A 863 -7.65 -16.39 28.90
N LEU A 864 -7.24 -17.65 28.80
CA LEU A 864 -6.99 -18.35 27.53
C LEU A 864 -8.26 -18.86 26.84
N VAL A 865 -9.34 -18.99 27.59
CA VAL A 865 -10.66 -19.36 27.08
C VAL A 865 -11.68 -18.43 27.71
N THR A 866 -12.44 -17.73 26.88
CA THR A 866 -13.52 -16.81 27.28
C THR A 866 -14.89 -17.36 26.94
N ASP A 867 -15.01 -18.03 25.79
CA ASP A 867 -16.14 -18.83 25.35
C ASP A 867 -15.59 -20.08 24.63
N VAL A 868 -16.36 -21.17 24.55
CA VAL A 868 -15.94 -22.38 23.82
C VAL A 868 -16.22 -22.30 22.32
N GLU A 869 -17.08 -21.37 21.90
CA GLU A 869 -17.38 -21.12 20.48
C GLU A 869 -16.43 -20.09 19.84
N ASP A 870 -15.64 -19.39 20.65
CA ASP A 870 -14.66 -18.38 20.24
C ASP A 870 -13.33 -18.76 20.88
N LEU A 871 -12.47 -19.42 20.11
CA LEU A 871 -11.16 -19.89 20.54
C LEU A 871 -10.10 -19.35 19.58
N PRO A 872 -8.89 -19.04 20.08
CA PRO A 872 -7.82 -18.53 19.24
C PRO A 872 -7.46 -19.54 18.14
N ILE A 873 -7.28 -19.04 16.92
CA ILE A 873 -6.85 -19.85 15.76
C ILE A 873 -5.37 -20.23 15.92
N GLN A 874 -4.56 -19.31 16.45
CA GLN A 874 -3.15 -19.48 16.76
C GLN A 874 -2.89 -19.24 18.26
N ALA A 875 -1.99 -20.01 18.86
CA ALA A 875 -1.67 -19.88 20.27
C ALA A 875 -1.10 -18.49 20.60
N ASN A 876 -1.51 -17.93 21.74
CA ASN A 876 -0.90 -16.71 22.27
C ASN A 876 0.41 -17.03 23.01
N ILE A 877 1.36 -16.12 23.00
CA ILE A 877 2.66 -16.28 23.67
C ILE A 877 2.67 -15.41 24.92
N ILE A 878 2.93 -16.00 26.08
CA ILE A 878 3.09 -15.31 27.36
C ILE A 878 4.56 -15.41 27.76
N THR A 879 5.20 -14.26 27.98
CA THR A 879 6.66 -14.16 27.99
C THR A 879 7.30 -14.29 29.36
N ASP A 880 6.56 -13.98 30.42
CA ASP A 880 7.07 -13.81 31.79
C ASP A 880 6.22 -14.44 32.88
N PHE A 881 5.37 -15.42 32.56
CA PHE A 881 4.47 -16.07 33.52
C PHE A 881 5.18 -16.57 34.81
N VAL A 882 4.76 -16.07 35.96
CA VAL A 882 5.30 -16.39 37.29
C VAL A 882 4.36 -17.32 38.06
N SER A 883 4.71 -18.61 38.11
CA SER A 883 3.99 -19.61 38.89
C SER A 883 3.88 -19.25 40.38
N GLY A 884 2.65 -19.35 40.91
CA GLY A 884 2.31 -18.99 42.29
C GLY A 884 2.03 -17.50 42.52
N GLU A 885 2.17 -16.67 41.50
CA GLU A 885 1.79 -15.25 41.47
C GLU A 885 0.69 -15.04 40.42
N ASP A 886 0.95 -15.45 39.18
CA ASP A 886 0.03 -15.34 38.05
C ASP A 886 -0.88 -16.56 37.90
N VAL A 887 -1.97 -16.38 37.14
CA VAL A 887 -2.91 -17.46 36.83
C VAL A 887 -3.35 -17.50 35.37
N LEU A 888 -3.64 -18.71 34.90
CA LEU A 888 -4.19 -19.03 33.59
C LEU A 888 -5.67 -19.36 33.75
N GLY A 889 -6.52 -18.51 33.19
CA GLY A 889 -7.97 -18.57 33.31
C GLY A 889 -8.65 -19.30 32.16
N PHE A 890 -9.69 -20.07 32.49
CA PHE A 890 -10.56 -20.76 31.55
C PHE A 890 -12.01 -20.51 31.98
N ALA A 891 -12.68 -19.60 31.29
CA ALA A 891 -14.06 -19.20 31.58
C ALA A 891 -15.06 -19.88 30.63
N ASN A 892 -16.31 -20.02 31.08
CA ASN A 892 -17.45 -20.50 30.28
C ASN A 892 -17.22 -21.85 29.59
N THR A 893 -16.41 -22.71 30.22
CA THR A 893 -16.04 -24.02 29.68
C THR A 893 -16.18 -25.11 30.74
N ASP A 894 -16.50 -26.33 30.31
CA ASP A 894 -16.51 -27.52 31.17
C ASP A 894 -15.09 -28.12 31.35
N LEU A 895 -14.05 -27.48 30.80
CA LEU A 895 -12.66 -27.90 30.95
C LEU A 895 -12.24 -28.03 32.42
N SER A 896 -11.37 -28.98 32.67
CA SER A 896 -10.66 -29.16 33.92
C SER A 896 -9.16 -29.34 33.66
N LEU A 897 -8.33 -29.17 34.70
CA LEU A 897 -6.88 -29.35 34.58
C LEU A 897 -6.48 -30.73 34.00
N THR A 898 -7.30 -31.77 34.22
CA THR A 898 -7.04 -33.11 33.68
C THR A 898 -7.32 -33.26 32.19
N GLU A 899 -7.99 -32.28 31.58
CA GLU A 899 -8.35 -32.25 30.16
C GLU A 899 -7.43 -31.31 29.35
N LEU A 900 -6.56 -30.55 30.01
CA LEU A 900 -5.48 -29.83 29.35
C LEU A 900 -4.34 -30.79 29.00
N ASN A 901 -3.76 -30.59 27.82
CA ASN A 901 -2.53 -31.27 27.42
C ASN A 901 -1.39 -30.24 27.47
N LEU A 902 -0.45 -30.46 28.39
CA LEU A 902 0.70 -29.58 28.57
C LEU A 902 1.93 -30.26 27.98
N THR A 903 2.59 -29.61 27.03
CA THR A 903 3.79 -30.13 26.39
C THR A 903 4.96 -29.19 26.60
N GLU A 904 6.10 -29.74 27.02
CA GLU A 904 7.35 -28.97 27.15
C GLU A 904 8.22 -29.18 25.94
N THR A 905 8.68 -28.08 25.37
CA THR A 905 9.70 -28.05 24.32
C THR A 905 10.87 -27.21 24.80
N VAL A 906 12.03 -27.39 24.16
CA VAL A 906 13.19 -26.52 24.35
C VAL A 906 13.45 -25.84 23.03
N VAL A 907 13.34 -24.52 23.02
CA VAL A 907 13.58 -23.65 21.87
C VAL A 907 14.68 -22.68 22.29
N ASN A 908 15.76 -22.58 21.51
CA ASN A 908 16.93 -21.72 21.79
C ASN A 908 17.50 -21.88 23.21
N GLY A 909 17.50 -23.11 23.73
CA GLY A 909 18.02 -23.42 25.07
C GLY A 909 17.12 -23.02 26.24
N GLN A 910 15.96 -22.43 25.99
CA GLN A 910 14.95 -22.08 26.99
C GLN A 910 13.78 -23.07 26.94
N SER A 911 13.27 -23.47 28.10
CA SER A 911 12.05 -24.29 28.17
C SER A 911 10.84 -23.42 27.83
N GLN A 912 9.92 -24.00 27.06
CA GLN A 912 8.59 -23.44 26.81
C GLN A 912 7.54 -24.49 27.11
N VAL A 913 6.37 -24.07 27.62
CA VAL A 913 5.22 -24.95 27.87
C VAL A 913 4.06 -24.53 26.97
N THR A 914 3.68 -25.39 26.04
CA THR A 914 2.44 -25.23 25.26
C THR A 914 1.27 -25.80 26.05
N ILE A 915 0.20 -25.01 26.14
CA ILE A 915 -1.07 -25.34 26.79
C ILE A 915 -2.10 -25.61 25.71
N GLU A 916 -2.47 -26.87 25.54
CA GLU A 916 -3.50 -27.30 24.61
C GLU A 916 -4.80 -27.62 25.37
N GLY A 917 -5.93 -27.14 24.86
CA GLY A 917 -7.27 -27.39 25.39
C GLY A 917 -8.31 -27.32 24.28
N LEU A 918 -9.40 -28.11 24.40
CA LEU A 918 -10.48 -28.16 23.39
C LEU A 918 -10.01 -28.52 21.96
N GLY A 919 -8.84 -29.16 21.83
CA GLY A 919 -8.24 -29.55 20.55
C GLY A 919 -7.52 -28.42 19.81
N ARG A 920 -7.12 -27.36 20.54
CA ARG A 920 -6.35 -26.22 20.03
C ARG A 920 -5.20 -25.90 20.98
N ASP A 921 -4.09 -25.41 20.44
CA ASP A 921 -3.05 -24.77 21.24
C ASP A 921 -3.55 -23.37 21.62
N LEU A 922 -3.72 -23.14 22.92
CA LEU A 922 -4.33 -21.91 23.45
C LEU A 922 -3.27 -20.87 23.81
N ALA A 923 -2.17 -21.33 24.42
CA ALA A 923 -1.03 -20.47 24.74
C ALA A 923 0.29 -21.23 24.80
N ILE A 924 1.39 -20.48 24.69
CA ILE A 924 2.76 -20.92 24.91
C ILE A 924 3.36 -20.03 26.00
N LEU A 925 3.80 -20.64 27.10
CA LEU A 925 4.55 -19.95 28.14
C LEU A 925 6.03 -20.06 27.83
N THR A 926 6.70 -18.95 27.56
CA THR A 926 8.16 -18.96 27.37
C THR A 926 8.86 -18.83 28.71
N ASN A 927 10.09 -19.37 28.82
CA ASN A 927 10.87 -19.36 30.07
C ASN A 927 10.29 -20.18 31.22
N ASN A 928 9.29 -21.03 30.96
CA ASN A 928 8.72 -21.95 31.94
C ASN A 928 9.02 -23.41 31.56
N SER A 929 9.26 -24.25 32.56
CA SER A 929 9.24 -25.71 32.46
C SER A 929 7.93 -26.26 33.04
N LEU A 930 7.52 -27.47 32.66
CA LEU A 930 6.38 -28.14 33.28
C LEU A 930 6.55 -28.32 34.80
N ASN A 931 7.79 -28.35 35.28
CA ASN A 931 8.07 -28.49 36.71
C ASN A 931 7.86 -27.19 37.49
N ASP A 932 7.78 -26.05 36.81
CA ASP A 932 7.53 -24.75 37.41
C ASP A 932 6.03 -24.56 37.67
N LEU A 933 5.17 -25.21 36.88
CA LEU A 933 3.73 -25.08 36.98
C LEU A 933 3.11 -25.94 38.09
N SER A 934 2.07 -25.40 38.72
CA SER A 934 1.32 -26.00 39.82
C SER A 934 -0.19 -26.00 39.53
N PRO A 935 -0.99 -26.88 40.16
CA PRO A 935 -2.44 -26.82 40.01
C PRO A 935 -3.10 -25.52 40.50
N ALA A 936 -2.37 -24.68 41.26
CA ALA A 936 -2.87 -23.38 41.71
C ALA A 936 -2.80 -22.31 40.62
N ASP A 937 -2.00 -22.54 39.59
CA ASP A 937 -1.75 -21.61 38.48
C ASP A 937 -2.90 -21.63 37.46
N PHE A 938 -3.84 -22.57 37.60
CA PHE A 938 -4.97 -22.76 36.67
C PHE A 938 -6.29 -22.46 37.36
N VAL A 939 -7.06 -21.53 36.79
CA VAL A 939 -8.37 -21.11 37.29
C VAL A 939 -9.44 -21.49 36.28
N PHE A 940 -10.45 -22.24 36.72
CA PHE A 940 -11.60 -22.65 35.91
C PHE A 940 -12.85 -21.99 36.50
N ALA A 941 -13.55 -21.16 35.71
CA ALA A 941 -14.61 -20.26 36.19
C ALA A 941 -15.97 -20.47 35.49
#